data_AF-A0A0U1LK99-F1
#
_entry.id   AF-A0A0U1LK99-F1
#
_cell.length_a   1.000
_cell.length_b   1.000
_cell.length_c   1.000
_cell.angle_alpha   90.00
_cell.angle_beta   90.00
_cell.angle_gamma   90.00
#
_symmetry.space_group_name_H-M   'P 1'
#
loop_
_entity.id
_entity.type
_entity.pdbx_description
1 polymer ?
#
loop_
_entity_poly.entity_id
_entity_poly.type
_entity_poly.pdbx_seq_one_letter_code
_entity_poly.pdbx_strand_id
1 'polypeptide(L)'
;MPNETKDIHTVDLTSFPYIFEQNVTVPLKSGPGLVRCNVYRPKGEDTRVPVLVTYGPYGKDIHYKDFHPASYSEVNPEHHSAHSAWETPDPGFWTQHGYAIVRADERGLGQSPGVLDTMSRGTSEAFFDVVEWAAEQPWSSGKVGLLGIRHGLLLLKSREARNWGPDTIEGDLPEDELAANRCDQNEDNLNNKFRDDPYYASKEYHMGDIKVPLLSVANWGGICLHLRGNVEGWTWAGSDMKYLRFITGRHDLPFYYHDEVEIQRGFLDAFLKGEDREGWTVKGKAPKVSVVLRKGDVGYNNAHAEKAYVRRSENEWPIARTQYTQFYLTPQGALDPSAANERLQSKLSYKALGTLDTPQLLHFETRPFEVETEITGHVVARLHVSATPYSTSETIPTDIDLFVTLRHTSAEGKEVFYTGTAGDPVPLTKGWQRVSLRKIDHTHHKNRPWLPHRNYTSADVQPVITGEVYPVDIEIWPTNVVVEKGGKIVFEVSSGDTQGCGSQLRSEGSTGVNMAQSLQAVREAAIDGRMHNVIYRQLQLESLQKTLFEHANAIQKAISKDSGHSANETAIEYLLAMDNLNNHYQSLDYKSTLNDEYAILKGEDRDGRQEPFGIVYIVPTNYTLFYSVIVAVSAAIAAGNCVVIELQNTLQTVPALLRKLLKSSLDHSVIEFVSSRASDEDLGPHKIHLYQEKSETSLHTMDINNVKLSSPSSGRTIAVVDRTADLRKTAEALVTARFSFSGNSPYAPDIVFVNEFVKKPFIVALMNAAVNLTANLSSNDSDKQKRNKGTIQELDSLVQGGTERDGVNVISSLGRGRVVEVTSRNSPLLNAKISGCNLVLHGIRSLDDAIDLSNSNQNLLASYLFSDAGSAKYLSQFITSRVSFINQIPIEILGKFI
;
A
#
# COMPACT_ATOMS: atom_id res chain seq x y z
N MET A 1 -5.30 -27.23 28.28
CA MET A 1 -5.07 -28.65 27.90
C MET A 1 -5.58 -28.77 26.48
N PRO A 2 -4.77 -29.23 25.51
CA PRO A 2 -5.23 -29.30 24.12
C PRO A 2 -6.52 -30.14 24.07
N ASN A 3 -7.45 -29.73 23.20
CA ASN A 3 -8.80 -30.27 23.06
C ASN A 3 -8.91 -31.76 23.43
N GLU A 4 -9.88 -32.11 24.29
CA GLU A 4 -10.19 -33.52 24.55
C GLU A 4 -10.43 -34.23 23.21
N THR A 5 -9.67 -35.29 22.97
CA THR A 5 -9.82 -36.05 21.73
C THR A 5 -11.15 -36.78 21.75
N LYS A 6 -11.99 -36.54 20.73
CA LYS A 6 -13.32 -37.14 20.62
C LYS A 6 -13.31 -38.29 19.62
N ASP A 7 -14.09 -39.34 19.84
CA ASP A 7 -14.32 -40.35 18.81
C ASP A 7 -15.42 -39.87 17.85
N ILE A 8 -15.01 -39.36 16.69
CA ILE A 8 -15.85 -38.66 15.72
C ILE A 8 -15.65 -39.18 14.28
N HIS A 9 -15.19 -40.43 14.16
CA HIS A 9 -14.99 -41.07 12.86
C HIS A 9 -16.34 -41.35 12.20
N THR A 10 -16.51 -40.90 10.96
CA THR A 10 -17.68 -41.19 10.14
C THR A 10 -17.27 -41.75 8.79
N VAL A 11 -18.15 -42.56 8.19
CA VAL A 11 -17.94 -43.16 6.86
C VAL A 11 -19.17 -42.91 6.01
N ASP A 12 -18.99 -42.26 4.87
CA ASP A 12 -20.00 -42.06 3.84
C ASP A 12 -19.64 -42.89 2.59
N LEU A 13 -20.51 -43.87 2.29
CA LEU A 13 -20.37 -44.77 1.14
C LEU A 13 -21.21 -44.34 -0.07
N THR A 14 -22.08 -43.35 0.11
CA THR A 14 -23.23 -43.12 -0.78
C THR A 14 -23.23 -41.73 -1.43
N SER A 15 -22.98 -40.67 -0.68
CA SER A 15 -23.29 -39.30 -1.10
C SER A 15 -22.35 -38.73 -2.16
N PHE A 16 -21.16 -39.32 -2.29
CA PHE A 16 -20.09 -38.83 -3.17
C PHE A 16 -19.70 -39.90 -4.22
N PRO A 17 -19.03 -39.54 -5.32
CA PRO A 17 -18.54 -40.52 -6.30
C PRO A 17 -17.42 -41.43 -5.76
N TYR A 18 -16.90 -41.13 -4.56
CA TYR A 18 -15.91 -41.89 -3.81
C TYR A 18 -16.45 -42.23 -2.42
N ILE A 19 -15.77 -43.14 -1.72
CA ILE A 19 -15.95 -43.38 -0.29
C ILE A 19 -15.22 -42.29 0.47
N PHE A 20 -15.90 -41.66 1.43
CA PHE A 20 -15.35 -40.61 2.28
C PHE A 20 -15.36 -41.08 3.73
N GLU A 21 -14.18 -41.17 4.35
CA GLU A 21 -14.04 -41.43 5.78
C GLU A 21 -13.47 -40.17 6.44
N GLN A 22 -14.23 -39.58 7.37
CA GLN A 22 -13.87 -38.32 8.01
C GLN A 22 -13.31 -38.57 9.41
N ASN A 23 -12.29 -37.81 9.80
CA ASN A 23 -11.68 -37.86 11.14
C ASN A 23 -11.11 -39.23 11.54
N VAL A 24 -10.57 -39.97 10.57
CA VAL A 24 -9.84 -41.22 10.84
C VAL A 24 -8.64 -40.92 11.76
N THR A 25 -8.44 -41.78 12.76
CA THR A 25 -7.37 -41.63 13.75
C THR A 25 -6.12 -42.38 13.30
N VAL A 26 -5.01 -41.65 13.18
CA VAL A 26 -3.68 -42.21 12.99
C VAL A 26 -2.92 -42.14 14.32
N PRO A 27 -2.66 -43.28 14.99
CA PRO A 27 -1.81 -43.28 16.17
C PRO A 27 -0.35 -43.02 15.78
N LEU A 28 0.31 -42.10 16.48
CA LEU A 28 1.72 -41.82 16.23
C LEU A 28 2.59 -42.92 16.86
N LYS A 29 3.50 -43.49 16.07
CA LYS A 29 4.50 -44.46 16.54
C LYS A 29 5.76 -43.73 17.04
N SER A 30 6.05 -42.56 16.48
CA SER A 30 7.19 -41.70 16.82
C SER A 30 7.09 -41.03 18.20
N GLY A 31 5.90 -40.95 18.80
CA GLY A 31 5.69 -40.32 20.09
C GLY A 31 4.24 -40.41 20.57
N PRO A 32 3.93 -39.93 21.79
CA PRO A 32 2.57 -39.92 22.29
C PRO A 32 1.70 -38.96 21.46
N GLY A 33 0.51 -39.42 21.06
CA GLY A 33 -0.48 -38.61 20.37
C GLY A 33 -1.07 -39.30 19.16
N LEU A 34 -1.84 -38.52 18.40
CA LEU A 34 -2.50 -38.96 17.18
C LEU A 34 -2.61 -37.80 16.20
N VAL A 35 -2.84 -38.14 14.95
CA VAL A 35 -3.18 -37.23 13.87
C VAL A 35 -4.56 -37.61 13.33
N ARG A 36 -5.36 -36.59 13.00
CA ARG A 36 -6.64 -36.76 12.30
C ARG A 36 -6.49 -36.56 10.82
N CYS A 37 -7.08 -37.47 10.07
CA CYS A 37 -7.12 -37.38 8.63
C CYS A 37 -8.51 -37.68 8.06
N ASN A 38 -8.69 -37.24 6.82
CA ASN A 38 -9.79 -37.63 5.97
C ASN A 38 -9.26 -38.58 4.90
N VAL A 39 -10.00 -39.65 4.62
CA VAL A 39 -9.66 -40.64 3.59
C VAL A 39 -10.71 -40.58 2.48
N TYR A 40 -10.24 -40.47 1.24
CA TYR A 40 -11.06 -40.50 0.05
C TYR A 40 -10.60 -41.66 -0.83
N ARG A 41 -11.47 -42.62 -1.15
CA ARG A 41 -11.06 -43.79 -1.95
C ARG A 41 -12.10 -44.22 -2.99
N PRO A 42 -11.68 -44.84 -4.11
CA PRO A 42 -12.61 -45.25 -5.16
C PRO A 42 -13.66 -46.25 -4.65
N LYS A 43 -14.84 -46.25 -5.28
CA LYS A 43 -15.89 -47.25 -5.04
C LYS A 43 -15.58 -48.54 -5.80
N GLY A 44 -15.82 -49.69 -5.16
CA GLY A 44 -15.61 -51.02 -5.75
C GLY A 44 -15.04 -52.01 -4.72
N GLU A 45 -15.55 -53.24 -4.68
CA GLU A 45 -15.04 -54.28 -3.79
C GLU A 45 -13.65 -54.76 -4.27
N ASP A 46 -12.73 -55.01 -3.34
CA ASP A 46 -11.39 -55.60 -3.53
C ASP A 46 -10.30 -54.84 -4.33
N THR A 47 -10.49 -53.57 -4.68
CA THR A 47 -9.43 -52.82 -5.40
C THR A 47 -8.47 -52.14 -4.43
N ARG A 48 -7.27 -52.70 -4.26
CA ARG A 48 -6.14 -52.01 -3.60
C ARG A 48 -5.56 -50.96 -4.53
N VAL A 49 -5.46 -49.73 -4.06
CA VAL A 49 -5.00 -48.59 -4.88
C VAL A 49 -3.80 -47.88 -4.27
N PRO A 50 -2.95 -47.22 -5.07
CA PRO A 50 -1.94 -46.31 -4.54
C PRO A 50 -2.57 -45.13 -3.78
N VAL A 51 -1.84 -44.59 -2.82
CA VAL A 51 -2.32 -43.54 -1.92
C VAL A 51 -1.54 -42.25 -2.12
N LEU A 52 -2.25 -41.14 -2.27
CA LEU A 52 -1.68 -39.79 -2.24
C LEU A 52 -1.89 -39.21 -0.84
N VAL A 53 -0.82 -38.80 -0.17
CA VAL A 53 -0.90 -38.27 1.19
C VAL A 53 -0.53 -36.80 1.20
N THR A 54 -1.34 -36.00 1.90
CA THR A 54 -1.05 -34.62 2.23
C THR A 54 -1.12 -34.40 3.72
N TYR A 55 -0.22 -33.59 4.23
CA TYR A 55 -0.15 -33.16 5.62
C TYR A 55 0.15 -31.67 5.61
N GLY A 56 -0.61 -30.87 6.35
CA GLY A 56 -0.40 -29.43 6.32
C GLY A 56 -1.24 -28.66 7.34
N PRO A 57 -1.00 -27.35 7.47
CA PRO A 57 -1.55 -26.56 8.55
C PRO A 57 -2.87 -25.84 8.20
N TYR A 58 -3.43 -26.07 7.01
CA TYR A 58 -4.55 -25.28 6.47
C TYR A 58 -5.95 -25.81 6.82
N GLY A 59 -6.05 -26.90 7.58
CA GLY A 59 -7.34 -27.50 7.93
C GLY A 59 -7.90 -28.40 6.83
N LYS A 60 -7.93 -29.71 7.09
CA LYS A 60 -8.35 -30.75 6.14
C LYS A 60 -9.81 -30.65 5.67
N ASP A 61 -10.65 -29.94 6.44
CA ASP A 61 -12.09 -29.77 6.18
C ASP A 61 -12.43 -28.39 5.60
N ILE A 62 -11.47 -27.48 5.41
CA ILE A 62 -11.74 -26.17 4.82
C ILE A 62 -11.87 -26.31 3.31
N HIS A 63 -13.07 -26.02 2.79
CA HIS A 63 -13.34 -26.12 1.37
C HIS A 63 -12.67 -24.97 0.61
N TYR A 64 -12.07 -25.27 -0.54
CA TYR A 64 -11.33 -24.31 -1.36
C TYR A 64 -12.19 -23.06 -1.67
N LYS A 65 -13.40 -23.25 -2.22
CA LYS A 65 -14.32 -22.15 -2.55
C LYS A 65 -14.57 -21.14 -1.42
N ASP A 66 -14.50 -21.58 -0.16
CA ASP A 66 -14.78 -20.75 1.00
C ASP A 66 -13.48 -20.06 1.47
N PHE A 67 -12.35 -20.77 1.41
CA PHE A 67 -11.03 -20.24 1.75
C PHE A 67 -10.53 -19.17 0.76
N HIS A 68 -10.67 -19.43 -0.55
CA HIS A 68 -10.18 -18.53 -1.61
C HIS A 68 -11.09 -18.54 -2.84
N PRO A 69 -12.30 -17.94 -2.77
CA PRO A 69 -13.33 -18.01 -3.81
C PRO A 69 -12.88 -17.53 -5.20
N ALA A 70 -12.13 -16.42 -5.25
CA ALA A 70 -11.66 -15.85 -6.51
C ALA A 70 -10.74 -16.83 -7.26
N SER A 71 -9.74 -17.40 -6.58
CA SER A 71 -8.85 -18.38 -7.18
C SER A 71 -9.59 -19.68 -7.53
N TYR A 72 -10.48 -20.16 -6.65
CA TYR A 72 -11.29 -21.35 -6.92
C TYR A 72 -12.10 -21.23 -8.22
N SER A 73 -12.60 -20.04 -8.53
CA SER A 73 -13.36 -19.81 -9.78
C SER A 73 -12.54 -20.00 -11.07
N GLU A 74 -11.20 -19.96 -10.96
CA GLU A 74 -10.25 -20.14 -12.07
C GLU A 74 -9.67 -21.57 -12.12
N VAL A 75 -9.95 -22.40 -11.11
CA VAL A 75 -9.50 -23.79 -11.06
C VAL A 75 -10.19 -24.59 -12.17
N ASN A 76 -9.51 -25.62 -12.69
CA ASN A 76 -10.11 -26.55 -13.64
C ASN A 76 -11.39 -27.16 -13.02
N PRO A 77 -12.57 -27.04 -13.67
CA PRO A 77 -13.85 -27.57 -13.15
C PRO A 77 -13.83 -29.04 -12.75
N GLU A 78 -12.94 -29.86 -13.31
CA GLU A 78 -12.75 -31.26 -12.91
C GLU A 78 -12.29 -31.42 -11.45
N HIS A 79 -11.72 -30.38 -10.85
CA HIS A 79 -11.24 -30.33 -9.47
C HIS A 79 -12.21 -29.61 -8.52
N HIS A 80 -13.48 -29.47 -8.92
CA HIS A 80 -14.53 -28.84 -8.12
C HIS A 80 -15.35 -29.88 -7.32
N SER A 81 -14.69 -30.89 -6.76
CA SER A 81 -15.41 -31.87 -5.93
C SER A 81 -15.89 -31.24 -4.62
N ALA A 82 -16.87 -31.89 -3.97
CA ALA A 82 -17.44 -31.45 -2.69
C ALA A 82 -16.43 -31.36 -1.54
N HIS A 83 -15.23 -31.91 -1.72
CA HIS A 83 -14.15 -31.91 -0.73
C HIS A 83 -12.84 -31.34 -1.32
N SER A 84 -12.95 -30.49 -2.33
CA SER A 84 -11.82 -29.73 -2.87
C SER A 84 -11.25 -28.82 -1.80
N ALA A 85 -9.93 -28.82 -1.60
CA ALA A 85 -9.25 -27.97 -0.63
C ALA A 85 -8.01 -27.33 -1.25
N TRP A 86 -7.71 -26.12 -0.79
CA TRP A 86 -6.60 -25.29 -1.25
C TRP A 86 -5.28 -26.08 -1.24
N GLU A 87 -4.50 -25.97 -2.32
CA GLU A 87 -3.14 -26.52 -2.45
C GLU A 87 -3.00 -28.07 -2.31
N THR A 88 -4.11 -28.81 -2.34
CA THR A 88 -4.13 -30.28 -2.22
C THR A 88 -4.79 -30.94 -3.44
N PRO A 89 -4.50 -32.24 -3.70
CA PRO A 89 -5.19 -33.00 -4.74
C PRO A 89 -6.70 -33.07 -4.47
N ASP A 90 -7.48 -32.86 -5.54
CA ASP A 90 -8.93 -32.96 -5.48
C ASP A 90 -9.40 -34.43 -5.40
N PRO A 91 -10.22 -34.80 -4.41
CA PRO A 91 -10.66 -36.19 -4.24
C PRO A 91 -11.57 -36.70 -5.35
N GLY A 92 -12.38 -35.86 -5.98
CA GLY A 92 -13.20 -36.27 -7.12
C GLY A 92 -12.35 -36.68 -8.31
N PHE A 93 -11.38 -35.86 -8.67
CA PHE A 93 -10.49 -36.11 -9.80
C PHE A 93 -9.62 -37.36 -9.58
N TRP A 94 -8.87 -37.42 -8.47
CA TRP A 94 -7.84 -38.46 -8.31
C TRP A 94 -8.43 -39.85 -7.99
N THR A 95 -9.59 -39.93 -7.33
CA THR A 95 -10.25 -41.22 -7.08
C THR A 95 -10.81 -41.85 -8.36
N GLN A 96 -11.30 -41.04 -9.30
CA GLN A 96 -11.70 -41.53 -10.63
C GLN A 96 -10.51 -42.08 -11.43
N HIS A 97 -9.30 -41.59 -11.13
CA HIS A 97 -8.05 -42.07 -11.71
C HIS A 97 -7.40 -43.19 -10.89
N GLY A 98 -8.13 -43.86 -9.98
CA GLY A 98 -7.64 -45.04 -9.27
C GLY A 98 -6.60 -44.75 -8.18
N TYR A 99 -6.68 -43.58 -7.53
CA TYR A 99 -5.92 -43.26 -6.33
C TYR A 99 -6.83 -43.14 -5.11
N ALA A 100 -6.32 -43.52 -3.94
CA ALA A 100 -6.85 -43.04 -2.67
C ALA A 100 -6.13 -41.75 -2.26
N ILE A 101 -6.78 -40.88 -1.49
CA ILE A 101 -6.19 -39.69 -0.90
C ILE A 101 -6.35 -39.74 0.61
N VAL A 102 -5.27 -39.46 1.34
CA VAL A 102 -5.27 -39.23 2.79
C VAL A 102 -4.86 -37.79 3.03
N ARG A 103 -5.80 -36.97 3.54
CA ARG A 103 -5.56 -35.57 3.89
C ARG A 103 -5.55 -35.42 5.40
N ALA A 104 -4.38 -35.14 5.97
CA ALA A 104 -4.16 -35.08 7.41
C ALA A 104 -3.87 -33.65 7.89
N ASP A 105 -4.37 -33.31 9.07
CA ASP A 105 -4.06 -32.04 9.74
C ASP A 105 -2.76 -32.14 10.54
N GLU A 106 -1.92 -31.12 10.45
CA GLU A 106 -0.71 -30.99 11.29
C GLU A 106 -1.01 -31.11 12.79
N ARG A 107 -0.03 -31.56 13.56
CA ARG A 107 -0.12 -31.57 15.03
C ARG A 107 -0.38 -30.16 15.55
N GLY A 108 -1.26 -30.03 16.53
CA GLY A 108 -1.71 -28.74 17.06
C GLY A 108 -2.90 -28.13 16.32
N LEU A 109 -3.50 -28.82 15.35
CA LEU A 109 -4.68 -28.35 14.62
C LEU A 109 -5.89 -29.27 14.78
N GLY A 110 -7.06 -28.66 14.95
CA GLY A 110 -8.34 -29.36 15.07
C GLY A 110 -8.29 -30.44 16.16
N GLN A 111 -8.49 -31.68 15.75
CA GLN A 111 -8.49 -32.88 16.60
C GLN A 111 -7.16 -33.68 16.53
N SER A 112 -6.09 -33.08 15.98
CA SER A 112 -4.70 -33.55 16.09
C SER A 112 -4.01 -32.82 17.26
N PRO A 113 -4.04 -33.35 18.49
CA PRO A 113 -3.54 -32.64 19.68
C PRO A 113 -2.03 -32.39 19.61
N GLY A 114 -1.57 -31.34 20.29
CA GLY A 114 -0.16 -30.99 20.40
C GLY A 114 0.07 -29.49 20.24
N VAL A 115 1.33 -29.12 20.02
CA VAL A 115 1.75 -27.75 19.72
C VAL A 115 1.91 -27.62 18.21
N LEU A 116 1.34 -26.56 17.64
CA LEU A 116 1.52 -26.21 16.24
C LEU A 116 2.89 -25.52 16.05
N ASP A 117 3.89 -26.32 15.68
CA ASP A 117 5.25 -25.88 15.35
C ASP A 117 5.58 -26.34 13.90
N THR A 118 5.17 -25.52 12.94
CA THR A 118 5.28 -25.84 11.51
C THR A 118 6.74 -26.00 11.08
N MET A 119 7.00 -26.96 10.19
CA MET A 119 8.35 -27.34 9.71
C MET A 119 9.29 -27.87 10.79
N SER A 120 8.78 -28.20 11.98
CA SER A 120 9.57 -28.84 13.03
C SER A 120 9.88 -30.30 12.71
N ARG A 121 10.83 -30.86 13.47
CA ARG A 121 11.10 -32.30 13.46
C ARG A 121 9.87 -33.11 13.89
N GLY A 122 9.11 -32.64 14.87
CA GLY A 122 7.90 -33.31 15.35
C GLY A 122 6.81 -33.40 14.29
N THR A 123 6.67 -32.38 13.44
CA THR A 123 5.81 -32.40 12.26
C THR A 123 6.27 -33.43 11.24
N SER A 124 7.58 -33.52 10.98
CA SER A 124 8.14 -34.49 10.02
C SER A 124 7.99 -35.94 10.48
N GLU A 125 8.20 -36.21 11.77
CA GLU A 125 8.03 -37.55 12.37
C GLU A 125 6.55 -37.97 12.38
N ALA A 126 5.64 -37.05 12.65
CA ALA A 126 4.21 -37.32 12.57
C ALA A 126 3.77 -37.60 11.13
N PHE A 127 4.30 -36.87 10.15
CA PHE A 127 4.00 -37.12 8.75
C PHE A 127 4.50 -38.50 8.28
N PHE A 128 5.70 -38.91 8.73
CA PHE A 128 6.21 -40.25 8.49
C PHE A 128 5.23 -41.33 8.98
N ASP A 129 4.71 -41.20 10.21
CA ASP A 129 3.73 -42.15 10.75
C ASP A 129 2.42 -42.18 9.95
N VAL A 130 1.96 -41.04 9.43
CA VAL A 130 0.78 -40.98 8.54
C VAL A 130 1.03 -41.70 7.22
N VAL A 131 2.24 -41.56 6.64
CA VAL A 131 2.63 -42.26 5.41
C VAL A 131 2.67 -43.77 5.63
N GLU A 132 3.33 -44.24 6.70
CA GLU A 132 3.40 -45.66 7.04
C GLU A 132 2.01 -46.24 7.33
N TRP A 133 1.19 -45.52 8.10
CA TRP A 133 -0.19 -45.92 8.36
C TRP A 133 -1.00 -46.04 7.07
N ALA A 134 -0.87 -45.09 6.14
CA ALA A 134 -1.57 -45.11 4.86
C ALA A 134 -1.13 -46.28 3.97
N ALA A 135 0.14 -46.68 4.05
CA ALA A 135 0.66 -47.85 3.35
C ALA A 135 0.11 -49.18 3.91
N GLU A 136 -0.16 -49.25 5.21
CA GLU A 136 -0.62 -50.45 5.92
C GLU A 136 -2.14 -50.73 5.77
N GLN A 137 -2.92 -49.79 5.22
CA GLN A 137 -4.37 -49.94 5.13
C GLN A 137 -4.82 -51.05 4.16
N PRO A 138 -5.94 -51.76 4.43
CA PRO A 138 -6.37 -52.91 3.61
C PRO A 138 -6.74 -52.55 2.16
N TRP A 139 -7.16 -51.29 1.93
CA TRP A 139 -7.46 -50.72 0.62
C TRP A 139 -6.24 -50.10 -0.08
N SER A 140 -5.09 -50.06 0.59
CA SER A 140 -3.83 -49.56 0.03
C SER A 140 -3.09 -50.65 -0.74
N SER A 141 -2.47 -50.27 -1.85
CA SER A 141 -1.51 -51.12 -2.57
C SER A 141 -0.15 -51.22 -1.86
N GLY A 142 0.05 -50.45 -0.78
CA GLY A 142 1.34 -50.26 -0.13
C GLY A 142 2.25 -49.25 -0.85
N LYS A 143 1.80 -48.66 -1.97
CA LYS A 143 2.51 -47.58 -2.68
C LYS A 143 1.92 -46.23 -2.29
N VAL A 144 2.77 -45.36 -1.74
CA VAL A 144 2.37 -44.03 -1.28
C VAL A 144 3.16 -42.95 -2.03
N GLY A 145 2.46 -41.93 -2.51
CA GLY A 145 3.02 -40.72 -3.09
C GLY A 145 2.66 -39.49 -2.27
N LEU A 146 3.55 -38.50 -2.28
CA LEU A 146 3.29 -37.19 -1.68
C LEU A 146 2.99 -36.20 -2.81
N LEU A 147 1.88 -35.47 -2.69
CA LEU A 147 1.45 -34.51 -3.71
C LEU A 147 0.76 -33.31 -3.07
N GLY A 148 1.27 -32.10 -3.30
CA GLY A 148 0.66 -30.87 -2.82
C GLY A 148 1.54 -29.65 -3.14
N ILE A 149 1.02 -28.46 -2.84
CA ILE A 149 1.72 -27.19 -3.00
C ILE A 149 2.01 -26.64 -1.60
N ARG A 150 3.25 -26.17 -1.37
CA ARG A 150 3.64 -25.34 -0.21
C ARG A 150 3.44 -26.02 1.17
N HIS A 151 4.24 -25.58 2.14
CA HIS A 151 3.85 -25.54 3.55
C HIS A 151 4.05 -24.08 3.97
N GLY A 152 2.99 -23.38 4.34
CA GLY A 152 3.06 -21.99 4.74
C GLY A 152 2.13 -21.75 5.91
N LEU A 153 2.48 -20.83 6.79
CA LEU A 153 1.74 -20.56 8.01
C LEU A 153 0.58 -19.59 7.70
N LEU A 154 -0.67 -20.05 7.83
CA LEU A 154 -1.81 -19.16 8.05
C LEU A 154 -2.48 -19.60 9.36
N LEU A 155 -2.27 -18.82 10.43
CA LEU A 155 -2.88 -19.08 11.73
C LEU A 155 -4.30 -18.52 11.74
N LEU A 156 -5.28 -19.38 12.07
CA LEU A 156 -6.70 -19.07 11.90
C LEU A 156 -7.36 -18.90 13.27
N LYS A 157 -7.99 -17.73 13.48
CA LYS A 157 -9.02 -17.50 14.51
C LYS A 157 -10.38 -17.59 13.84
N SER A 158 -11.31 -18.38 14.40
CA SER A 158 -12.72 -18.60 13.99
C SER A 158 -12.95 -18.84 12.50
N ARG A 159 -13.41 -20.05 12.14
CA ARG A 159 -13.72 -20.39 10.73
C ARG A 159 -15.03 -19.73 10.32
N GLU A 160 -16.01 -19.71 11.21
CA GLU A 160 -17.32 -19.09 10.96
C GLU A 160 -17.19 -17.57 10.79
N ALA A 161 -16.45 -16.88 11.66
CA ALA A 161 -16.26 -15.43 11.55
C ALA A 161 -15.53 -15.00 10.27
N ARG A 162 -14.83 -15.92 9.60
CA ARG A 162 -14.17 -15.69 8.30
C ARG A 162 -14.97 -16.25 7.11
N ASN A 163 -16.14 -16.83 7.35
CA ASN A 163 -16.96 -17.49 6.35
C ASN A 163 -16.23 -18.67 5.65
N TRP A 164 -15.36 -19.38 6.38
CA TRP A 164 -14.54 -20.50 5.88
C TRP A 164 -15.15 -21.87 6.22
N GLY A 165 -16.47 -21.90 6.35
CA GLY A 165 -17.23 -23.06 6.80
C GLY A 165 -17.49 -23.07 8.30
N PRO A 166 -18.17 -24.12 8.80
CA PRO A 166 -18.51 -24.25 10.22
C PRO A 166 -17.24 -24.30 11.09
N ASP A 167 -17.37 -23.79 12.32
CA ASP A 167 -16.30 -23.87 13.31
C ASP A 167 -15.88 -25.32 13.60
N THR A 168 -14.66 -25.47 14.12
CA THR A 168 -14.21 -26.77 14.62
C THR A 168 -15.16 -27.27 15.69
N ILE A 169 -15.32 -28.60 15.79
CA ILE A 169 -16.24 -29.27 16.74
C ILE A 169 -15.95 -28.90 18.21
N GLU A 170 -14.81 -28.26 18.47
CA GLU A 170 -14.28 -27.89 19.78
C GLU A 170 -14.56 -26.43 20.14
N GLY A 171 -15.07 -25.63 19.18
CA GLY A 171 -15.10 -24.18 19.27
C GLY A 171 -13.71 -23.56 19.21
N ASP A 172 -13.64 -22.25 19.43
CA ASP A 172 -12.37 -21.53 19.54
C ASP A 172 -11.74 -21.74 20.92
N LEU A 173 -10.42 -21.98 20.96
CA LEU A 173 -9.65 -21.96 22.20
C LEU A 173 -9.60 -20.53 22.78
N PRO A 174 -9.59 -20.37 24.12
CA PRO A 174 -9.22 -19.10 24.76
C PRO A 174 -7.90 -18.56 24.23
N GLU A 175 -7.74 -17.23 24.16
CA GLU A 175 -6.60 -16.61 23.48
C GLU A 175 -5.23 -16.97 24.08
N ASP A 176 -5.17 -17.10 25.41
CA ASP A 176 -3.99 -17.54 26.15
C ASP A 176 -3.65 -19.01 25.87
N GLU A 177 -4.65 -19.87 25.78
CA GLU A 177 -4.47 -21.28 25.42
C GLU A 177 -4.09 -21.45 23.94
N LEU A 178 -4.69 -20.67 23.04
CA LEU A 178 -4.32 -20.64 21.63
C LEU A 178 -2.87 -20.17 21.44
N ALA A 179 -2.45 -19.15 22.20
CA ALA A 179 -1.07 -18.69 22.20
C ALA A 179 -0.10 -19.75 22.74
N ALA A 180 -0.47 -20.46 23.82
CA ALA A 180 0.35 -21.52 24.40
C ALA A 180 0.47 -22.77 23.50
N ASN A 181 -0.49 -23.01 22.61
CA ASN A 181 -0.53 -24.19 21.73
C ASN A 181 0.06 -23.95 20.32
N ARG A 182 0.72 -22.82 20.08
CA ARG A 182 1.38 -22.52 18.79
C ARG A 182 2.75 -21.88 18.99
N CYS A 183 3.65 -22.09 18.06
CA CYS A 183 4.88 -21.31 17.96
C CYS A 183 4.64 -20.07 17.08
N ASP A 184 5.10 -18.90 17.54
CA ASP A 184 5.06 -17.67 16.75
C ASP A 184 6.37 -17.52 15.97
N GLN A 185 6.30 -17.77 14.66
CA GLN A 185 7.46 -17.70 13.80
C GLN A 185 8.06 -16.28 13.72
N ASN A 186 7.30 -15.21 13.97
CA ASN A 186 7.87 -13.86 14.01
C ASN A 186 8.76 -13.68 15.25
N GLU A 187 8.31 -14.17 16.40
CA GLU A 187 9.11 -14.16 17.62
C GLU A 187 10.32 -15.09 17.48
N ASP A 188 10.13 -16.29 16.92
CA ASP A 188 11.23 -17.23 16.68
C ASP A 188 12.29 -16.64 15.74
N ASN A 189 11.88 -16.01 14.63
CA ASN A 189 12.81 -15.37 13.68
C ASN A 189 13.51 -14.14 14.27
N LEU A 190 12.87 -13.44 15.21
CA LEU A 190 13.48 -12.31 15.92
C LEU A 190 14.57 -12.78 16.89
N ASN A 191 14.28 -13.88 17.60
CA ASN A 191 15.12 -14.40 18.67
C ASN A 191 16.26 -15.30 18.16
N ASN A 192 16.07 -15.95 17.01
CA ASN A 192 17.06 -16.83 16.39
C ASN A 192 17.55 -16.18 15.10
N LYS A 193 18.86 -15.94 15.01
CA LYS A 193 19.49 -15.16 13.93
C LYS A 193 20.41 -15.99 13.05
N PHE A 194 20.90 -17.12 13.56
CA PHE A 194 21.94 -17.93 12.93
C PHE A 194 21.50 -19.37 12.79
N ARG A 195 22.01 -20.07 11.77
CA ARG A 195 21.62 -21.44 11.47
C ARG A 195 21.98 -22.44 12.58
N ASP A 196 23.02 -22.15 13.36
CA ASP A 196 23.44 -22.93 14.53
C ASP A 196 22.61 -22.65 15.79
N ASP A 197 21.69 -21.68 15.76
CA ASP A 197 20.73 -21.50 16.84
C ASP A 197 19.80 -22.73 16.91
N PRO A 198 19.43 -23.21 18.12
CA PRO A 198 18.65 -24.45 18.29
C PRO A 198 17.37 -24.50 17.44
N TYR A 199 16.70 -23.37 17.24
CA TYR A 199 15.49 -23.27 16.43
C TYR A 199 15.71 -23.65 14.96
N TYR A 200 16.75 -23.14 14.30
CA TYR A 200 17.04 -23.44 12.89
C TYR A 200 17.80 -24.75 12.74
N ALA A 201 18.73 -25.04 13.65
CA ALA A 201 19.50 -26.29 13.65
C ALA A 201 18.59 -27.52 13.74
N SER A 202 17.47 -27.42 14.49
CA SER A 202 16.47 -28.50 14.58
C SER A 202 15.67 -28.74 13.29
N LYS A 203 15.72 -27.82 12.34
CA LYS A 203 15.01 -27.86 11.04
C LYS A 203 15.95 -28.15 9.86
N GLU A 204 17.20 -28.49 10.15
CA GLU A 204 18.18 -28.80 9.13
C GLU A 204 18.16 -30.29 8.75
N TYR A 205 17.91 -30.57 7.47
CA TYR A 205 17.87 -31.93 6.94
C TYR A 205 18.95 -32.13 5.88
N HIS A 206 19.58 -33.31 5.89
CA HIS A 206 20.51 -33.70 4.83
C HIS A 206 19.73 -34.13 3.58
N MET A 207 19.60 -33.21 2.61
CA MET A 207 18.88 -33.47 1.34
C MET A 207 19.38 -34.73 0.60
N GLY A 208 20.65 -35.11 0.79
CA GLY A 208 21.23 -36.32 0.22
C GLY A 208 20.56 -37.63 0.68
N ASP A 209 19.81 -37.60 1.79
CA ASP A 209 19.07 -38.75 2.32
C ASP A 209 17.76 -39.01 1.56
N ILE A 210 17.28 -38.04 0.78
CA ILE A 210 16.09 -38.18 -0.05
C ILE A 210 16.42 -39.13 -1.21
N LYS A 211 16.01 -40.40 -1.10
CA LYS A 211 16.22 -41.45 -2.13
C LYS A 211 15.00 -41.74 -2.99
N VAL A 212 13.82 -41.30 -2.55
CA VAL A 212 12.55 -41.52 -3.28
C VAL A 212 12.56 -40.80 -4.64
N PRO A 213 11.86 -41.32 -5.67
CA PRO A 213 11.66 -40.59 -6.91
C PRO A 213 11.10 -39.19 -6.65
N LEU A 214 11.64 -38.18 -7.33
CA LEU A 214 11.32 -36.76 -7.05
C LEU A 214 10.99 -36.01 -8.33
N LEU A 215 9.82 -35.39 -8.38
CA LEU A 215 9.49 -34.35 -9.35
C LEU A 215 9.41 -33.01 -8.61
N SER A 216 10.42 -32.17 -8.76
CA SER A 216 10.46 -30.83 -8.17
C SER A 216 9.93 -29.81 -9.20
N VAL A 217 8.91 -29.05 -8.83
CA VAL A 217 8.33 -28.01 -9.70
C VAL A 217 8.74 -26.64 -9.15
N ALA A 218 9.53 -25.88 -9.92
CA ALA A 218 10.04 -24.57 -9.56
C ALA A 218 9.30 -23.48 -10.35
N ASN A 219 8.72 -22.49 -9.68
CA ASN A 219 8.03 -21.39 -10.36
C ASN A 219 8.96 -20.17 -10.52
N TRP A 220 9.14 -19.68 -11.75
CA TRP A 220 9.96 -18.49 -12.03
C TRP A 220 9.48 -17.22 -11.31
N GLY A 221 8.18 -17.12 -11.02
CA GLY A 221 7.57 -16.04 -10.24
C GLY A 221 7.72 -16.19 -8.72
N GLY A 222 8.25 -17.33 -8.25
CA GLY A 222 8.44 -17.65 -6.84
C GLY A 222 9.68 -17.00 -6.21
N ILE A 223 10.09 -15.81 -6.67
CA ILE A 223 11.39 -15.17 -6.40
C ILE A 223 11.61 -14.69 -4.95
N CYS A 224 10.64 -14.89 -4.05
CA CYS A 224 10.74 -14.55 -2.62
C CYS A 224 10.44 -15.73 -1.68
N LEU A 225 10.13 -16.91 -2.23
CA LEU A 225 9.68 -18.05 -1.43
C LEU A 225 10.31 -19.36 -1.93
N HIS A 226 9.62 -20.09 -2.80
CA HIS A 226 9.92 -21.50 -3.07
C HIS A 226 10.96 -21.75 -4.16
N LEU A 227 11.16 -20.81 -5.10
CA LEU A 227 11.99 -21.02 -6.29
C LEU A 227 13.39 -21.57 -5.96
N ARG A 228 14.09 -20.91 -5.04
CA ARG A 228 15.42 -21.37 -4.59
C ARG A 228 15.36 -22.73 -3.90
N GLY A 229 14.35 -22.97 -3.06
CA GLY A 229 14.16 -24.23 -2.35
C GLY A 229 13.89 -25.41 -3.28
N ASN A 230 13.06 -25.23 -4.32
CA ASN A 230 12.79 -26.27 -5.31
C ASN A 230 14.04 -26.66 -6.11
N VAL A 231 14.84 -25.67 -6.51
CA VAL A 231 16.07 -25.87 -7.28
C VAL A 231 17.15 -26.55 -6.43
N GLU A 232 17.41 -26.03 -5.22
CA GLU A 232 18.43 -26.61 -4.32
C GLU A 232 18.00 -27.98 -3.79
N GLY A 233 16.72 -28.16 -3.45
CA GLY A 233 16.15 -29.43 -3.01
C GLY A 233 16.31 -30.52 -4.07
N TRP A 234 16.03 -30.21 -5.34
CA TRP A 234 16.31 -31.13 -6.45
C TRP A 234 17.81 -31.36 -6.64
N THR A 235 18.62 -30.30 -6.63
CA THR A 235 20.07 -30.39 -6.90
C THR A 235 20.76 -31.32 -5.92
N TRP A 236 20.44 -31.21 -4.63
CA TRP A 236 21.09 -31.97 -3.55
C TRP A 236 20.34 -33.23 -3.12
N ALA A 237 19.13 -33.48 -3.62
CA ALA A 237 18.44 -34.76 -3.38
C ALA A 237 19.31 -35.93 -3.86
N GLY A 238 19.44 -36.96 -3.01
CA GLY A 238 20.20 -38.17 -3.32
C GLY A 238 19.46 -39.19 -4.19
N SER A 239 18.31 -38.81 -4.74
CA SER A 239 17.46 -39.65 -5.60
C SER A 239 18.07 -39.82 -6.98
N ASP A 240 18.09 -41.06 -7.46
CA ASP A 240 18.52 -41.42 -8.80
C ASP A 240 17.51 -41.01 -9.88
N MET A 241 16.23 -40.91 -9.49
CA MET A 241 15.10 -40.60 -10.38
C MET A 241 14.51 -39.25 -9.98
N LYS A 242 15.25 -38.19 -10.28
CA LYS A 242 14.85 -36.82 -9.96
C LYS A 242 14.71 -35.95 -11.20
N TYR A 243 13.63 -35.18 -11.23
CA TYR A 243 13.23 -34.36 -12.36
C TYR A 243 12.90 -32.94 -11.87
N LEU A 244 13.38 -31.92 -12.58
CA LEU A 244 13.17 -30.51 -12.27
C LEU A 244 12.34 -29.88 -13.38
N ARG A 245 11.21 -29.29 -13.02
CA ARG A 245 10.32 -28.63 -13.97
C ARG A 245 10.12 -27.19 -13.58
N PHE A 246 10.51 -26.27 -14.45
CA PHE A 246 10.19 -24.87 -14.30
C PHE A 246 8.83 -24.54 -14.90
N ILE A 247 8.07 -23.68 -14.23
CA ILE A 247 6.75 -23.19 -14.64
C ILE A 247 6.67 -21.67 -14.47
N THR A 248 5.62 -21.07 -15.03
CA THR A 248 5.18 -19.69 -14.78
C THR A 248 3.77 -19.69 -14.19
N GLY A 249 3.23 -18.51 -13.93
CA GLY A 249 1.90 -18.31 -13.38
C GLY A 249 1.92 -18.09 -11.87
N ARG A 250 0.73 -17.90 -11.29
CA ARG A 250 0.58 -17.85 -9.84
C ARG A 250 0.99 -19.17 -9.19
N HIS A 251 1.23 -19.22 -7.89
CA HIS A 251 1.67 -20.47 -7.26
C HIS A 251 0.57 -21.54 -7.12
N ASP A 252 -0.69 -21.11 -7.10
CA ASP A 252 -1.88 -21.89 -6.75
C ASP A 252 -2.51 -22.59 -7.96
N LEU A 253 -2.65 -21.87 -9.07
CA LEU A 253 -3.38 -22.37 -10.25
C LEU A 253 -2.64 -23.41 -11.09
N PRO A 254 -1.32 -23.30 -11.37
CA PRO A 254 -0.63 -24.21 -12.27
C PRO A 254 -0.68 -25.68 -11.83
N PHE A 255 -0.80 -25.94 -10.53
CA PHE A 255 -0.98 -27.29 -10.01
C PHE A 255 -2.26 -27.97 -10.51
N TYR A 256 -3.30 -27.20 -10.85
CA TYR A 256 -4.59 -27.68 -11.35
C TYR A 256 -4.75 -27.53 -12.88
N TYR A 257 -3.76 -26.99 -13.59
CA TYR A 257 -3.82 -26.92 -15.05
C TYR A 257 -3.74 -28.31 -15.65
N HIS A 258 -4.60 -28.59 -16.63
CA HIS A 258 -4.69 -29.90 -17.28
C HIS A 258 -3.32 -30.46 -17.69
N ASP A 259 -2.50 -29.68 -18.40
CA ASP A 259 -1.18 -30.11 -18.86
C ASP A 259 -0.21 -30.43 -17.71
N GLU A 260 -0.32 -29.73 -16.59
CA GLU A 260 0.54 -29.93 -15.42
C GLU A 260 0.03 -31.10 -14.56
N VAL A 261 -1.29 -31.31 -14.49
CA VAL A 261 -1.90 -32.49 -13.87
C VAL A 261 -1.55 -33.76 -14.64
N GLU A 262 -1.51 -33.73 -15.98
CA GLU A 262 -1.07 -34.88 -16.77
C GLU A 262 0.40 -35.22 -16.53
N ILE A 263 1.27 -34.24 -16.29
CA ILE A 263 2.66 -34.49 -15.88
C ILE A 263 2.71 -35.12 -14.48
N GLN A 264 1.95 -34.60 -13.52
CA GLN A 264 1.84 -35.19 -12.18
C GLN A 264 1.37 -36.65 -12.26
N ARG A 265 0.31 -36.90 -13.04
CA ARG A 265 -0.24 -38.23 -13.26
C ARG A 265 0.76 -39.17 -13.93
N GLY A 266 1.40 -38.77 -15.03
CA GLY A 266 2.39 -39.60 -15.72
C GLY A 266 3.52 -40.04 -14.79
N PHE A 267 4.03 -39.11 -13.96
CA PHE A 267 5.04 -39.43 -12.95
C PHE A 267 4.51 -40.37 -11.85
N LEU A 268 3.33 -40.09 -11.28
CA LEU A 268 2.75 -40.89 -10.20
C LEU A 268 2.30 -42.28 -10.69
N ASP A 269 1.73 -42.38 -11.88
CA ASP A 269 1.32 -43.65 -12.51
C ASP A 269 2.55 -44.55 -12.72
N ALA A 270 3.66 -43.98 -13.21
CA ALA A 270 4.89 -44.71 -13.44
C ALA A 270 5.47 -45.35 -12.16
N PHE A 271 5.52 -44.60 -11.05
CA PHE A 271 6.14 -45.08 -9.80
C PHE A 271 5.17 -45.80 -8.85
N LEU A 272 3.87 -45.49 -8.89
CA LEU A 272 2.88 -46.03 -7.95
C LEU A 272 2.01 -47.12 -8.56
N LYS A 273 1.80 -47.13 -9.89
CA LYS A 273 1.03 -48.16 -10.61
C LYS A 273 1.88 -49.03 -11.55
N GLY A 274 3.09 -48.59 -11.88
CA GLY A 274 3.94 -49.25 -12.87
C GLY A 274 3.57 -48.92 -14.32
N GLU A 275 2.76 -47.89 -14.54
CA GLU A 275 2.29 -47.45 -15.87
C GLU A 275 3.17 -46.30 -16.37
N ASP A 276 4.33 -46.64 -16.94
CA ASP A 276 5.34 -45.64 -17.33
C ASP A 276 5.26 -45.24 -18.81
N ARG A 277 4.38 -44.27 -19.11
CA ARG A 277 4.10 -43.79 -20.47
C ARG A 277 5.28 -43.00 -21.06
N GLU A 278 5.95 -42.18 -20.25
CA GLU A 278 6.99 -41.24 -20.69
C GLU A 278 8.41 -41.75 -20.42
N GLY A 279 8.58 -42.83 -19.66
CA GLY A 279 9.89 -43.39 -19.33
C GLY A 279 10.53 -42.84 -18.06
N TRP A 280 9.74 -42.40 -17.08
CA TRP A 280 10.21 -41.88 -15.79
C TRP A 280 11.02 -42.90 -14.97
N THR A 281 10.72 -44.18 -15.10
CA THR A 281 11.38 -45.27 -14.37
C THR A 281 12.66 -45.76 -15.06
N VAL A 282 12.95 -45.26 -16.27
CA VAL A 282 14.13 -45.64 -17.06
C VAL A 282 15.13 -44.50 -17.04
N LYS A 283 16.29 -44.73 -16.42
CA LYS A 283 17.34 -43.71 -16.28
C LYS A 283 17.71 -43.10 -17.63
N GLY A 284 17.56 -41.79 -17.75
CA GLY A 284 17.93 -41.03 -18.95
C GLY A 284 16.90 -41.05 -20.09
N LYS A 285 15.75 -41.72 -19.94
CA LYS A 285 14.68 -41.71 -20.95
C LYS A 285 13.82 -40.44 -20.86
N ALA A 286 13.31 -40.12 -19.66
CA ALA A 286 12.64 -38.84 -19.42
C ALA A 286 13.67 -37.71 -19.24
N PRO A 287 13.41 -36.48 -19.75
CA PRO A 287 14.30 -35.35 -19.60
C PRO A 287 14.41 -34.95 -18.13
N LYS A 288 15.63 -34.81 -17.62
CA LYS A 288 15.87 -34.46 -16.20
C LYS A 288 15.39 -33.06 -15.85
N VAL A 289 15.44 -32.13 -16.80
CA VAL A 289 15.12 -30.74 -16.56
C VAL A 289 14.20 -30.24 -17.68
N SER A 290 13.17 -29.49 -17.33
CA SER A 290 12.28 -28.82 -18.28
C SER A 290 12.17 -27.35 -17.92
N VAL A 291 12.50 -26.46 -18.85
CA VAL A 291 12.59 -25.01 -18.64
C VAL A 291 11.51 -24.32 -19.47
N VAL A 292 10.73 -23.42 -18.87
CA VAL A 292 9.90 -22.46 -19.62
C VAL A 292 10.75 -21.25 -19.97
N LEU A 293 10.81 -20.89 -21.26
CA LEU A 293 11.56 -19.77 -21.81
C LEU A 293 10.69 -18.52 -21.86
N ARG A 294 10.94 -17.55 -20.98
CA ARG A 294 10.26 -16.26 -20.91
C ARG A 294 10.76 -15.33 -22.02
N LYS A 295 10.15 -15.44 -23.20
CA LYS A 295 10.42 -14.63 -24.40
C LYS A 295 9.23 -13.73 -24.72
N GLY A 296 9.49 -12.45 -24.96
CA GLY A 296 8.47 -11.44 -25.24
C GLY A 296 7.76 -10.91 -24.00
N ASP A 297 6.95 -9.86 -24.18
CA ASP A 297 6.06 -9.28 -23.15
C ASP A 297 4.63 -9.81 -23.35
N VAL A 298 4.29 -10.90 -22.65
CA VAL A 298 2.92 -11.46 -22.64
C VAL A 298 2.07 -10.90 -21.48
N GLY A 299 2.59 -9.92 -20.74
CA GLY A 299 2.02 -9.43 -19.50
C GLY A 299 2.23 -10.35 -18.29
N TYR A 300 1.50 -10.05 -17.22
CA TYR A 300 1.51 -10.80 -15.95
C TYR A 300 0.08 -11.11 -15.51
N ASN A 301 -0.07 -12.10 -14.62
CA ASN A 301 -1.36 -12.62 -14.13
C ASN A 301 -2.33 -13.02 -15.25
N ASN A 302 -1.80 -13.55 -16.36
CA ASN A 302 -2.59 -13.97 -17.51
C ASN A 302 -2.18 -15.38 -17.94
N ALA A 303 -2.81 -16.38 -17.34
CA ALA A 303 -2.52 -17.79 -17.59
C ALA A 303 -2.69 -18.19 -19.08
N HIS A 304 -3.60 -17.54 -19.81
CA HIS A 304 -3.79 -17.81 -21.23
C HIS A 304 -2.62 -17.29 -22.07
N ALA A 305 -2.19 -16.04 -21.83
CA ALA A 305 -1.10 -15.43 -22.57
C ALA A 305 0.26 -16.10 -22.27
N GLU A 306 0.49 -16.53 -21.03
CA GLU A 306 1.72 -17.22 -20.64
C GLU A 306 1.92 -18.58 -21.33
N LYS A 307 0.88 -19.19 -21.90
CA LYS A 307 1.02 -20.39 -22.74
C LYS A 307 1.84 -20.16 -24.01
N ALA A 308 2.05 -18.90 -24.40
CA ALA A 308 2.93 -18.56 -25.51
C ALA A 308 4.41 -18.84 -25.20
N TYR A 309 4.79 -18.96 -23.92
CA TYR A 309 6.16 -19.30 -23.56
C TYR A 309 6.51 -20.73 -23.96
N VAL A 310 7.60 -20.87 -24.71
CA VAL A 310 8.07 -22.16 -25.21
C VAL A 310 8.80 -22.92 -24.12
N ARG A 311 8.58 -24.23 -24.07
CA ARG A 311 9.27 -25.13 -23.15
C ARG A 311 10.45 -25.82 -23.85
N ARG A 312 11.58 -25.94 -23.14
CA ARG A 312 12.78 -26.66 -23.61
C ARG A 312 13.21 -27.72 -22.59
N SER A 313 13.60 -28.90 -23.10
CA SER A 313 14.17 -29.96 -22.28
C SER A 313 15.68 -29.84 -22.16
N GLU A 314 16.20 -30.17 -20.98
CA GLU A 314 17.61 -30.11 -20.62
C GLU A 314 18.00 -31.39 -19.86
N ASN A 315 19.27 -31.79 -19.99
CA ASN A 315 19.79 -33.01 -19.36
C ASN A 315 20.26 -32.78 -17.92
N GLU A 316 20.53 -31.53 -17.54
CA GLU A 316 21.13 -31.18 -16.26
C GLU A 316 20.83 -29.74 -15.86
N TRP A 317 20.91 -29.48 -14.56
CA TRP A 317 20.85 -28.16 -13.96
C TRP A 317 21.98 -28.01 -12.94
N PRO A 318 22.73 -26.89 -12.94
CA PRO A 318 22.73 -25.83 -13.95
C PRO A 318 23.05 -26.38 -15.35
N ILE A 319 22.59 -25.71 -16.41
CA ILE A 319 22.80 -26.15 -17.79
C ILE A 319 24.31 -26.17 -18.09
N ALA A 320 24.89 -27.32 -18.47
CA ALA A 320 26.37 -27.42 -18.58
C ALA A 320 26.98 -26.52 -19.66
N ARG A 321 26.23 -26.20 -20.72
CA ARG A 321 26.69 -25.29 -21.78
C ARG A 321 26.55 -23.81 -21.42
N THR A 322 26.14 -23.47 -20.20
CA THR A 322 26.04 -22.07 -19.75
C THR A 322 27.41 -21.39 -19.79
N GLN A 323 27.47 -20.27 -20.50
CA GLN A 323 28.66 -19.41 -20.55
C GLN A 323 28.48 -18.22 -19.60
N TYR A 324 29.06 -18.33 -18.41
CA TYR A 324 29.05 -17.25 -17.43
C TYR A 324 29.84 -16.05 -17.95
N THR A 325 29.12 -14.98 -18.28
CA THR A 325 29.68 -13.73 -18.83
C THR A 325 29.70 -12.66 -17.76
N GLN A 326 30.85 -12.01 -17.56
CA GLN A 326 30.99 -10.93 -16.59
C GLN A 326 30.52 -9.62 -17.22
N PHE A 327 29.66 -8.91 -16.51
CA PHE A 327 29.31 -7.53 -16.81
C PHE A 327 29.82 -6.65 -15.67
N TYR A 328 30.49 -5.54 -16.01
CA TYR A 328 31.10 -4.64 -15.03
C TYR A 328 30.24 -3.40 -14.84
N LEU A 329 30.14 -2.93 -13.59
CA LEU A 329 29.44 -1.71 -13.22
C LEU A 329 30.32 -0.50 -13.51
N THR A 330 29.80 0.49 -14.22
CA THR A 330 30.53 1.73 -14.55
C THR A 330 30.01 2.93 -13.74
N PRO A 331 30.85 3.97 -13.51
CA PRO A 331 30.42 5.19 -12.82
C PRO A 331 29.24 5.91 -13.49
N GLN A 332 29.04 5.70 -14.80
CA GLN A 332 27.99 6.32 -15.62
C GLN A 332 26.66 5.57 -15.54
N GLY A 333 26.56 4.49 -14.75
CA GLY A 333 25.32 3.70 -14.66
C GLY A 333 25.15 2.70 -15.80
N ALA A 334 26.23 2.28 -16.45
CA ALA A 334 26.20 1.21 -17.45
C ALA A 334 26.68 -0.14 -16.85
N LEU A 335 26.15 -1.22 -17.40
CA LEU A 335 26.50 -2.61 -17.15
C LEU A 335 27.16 -3.17 -18.44
N ASP A 336 28.48 -3.15 -18.50
CA ASP A 336 29.25 -3.35 -19.75
C ASP A 336 30.26 -4.51 -19.61
N PRO A 337 30.24 -5.54 -20.47
CA PRO A 337 31.22 -6.63 -20.43
C PRO A 337 32.63 -6.21 -20.91
N SER A 338 32.78 -5.11 -21.63
CA SER A 338 34.06 -4.62 -22.17
C SER A 338 34.84 -3.73 -21.19
N ALA A 339 34.19 -3.26 -20.12
CA ALA A 339 34.77 -2.34 -19.14
C ALA A 339 35.78 -2.98 -18.16
N ALA A 340 36.16 -4.25 -18.36
CA ALA A 340 37.11 -4.98 -17.51
C ALA A 340 38.46 -4.25 -17.30
N ASN A 341 38.89 -3.47 -18.30
CA ASN A 341 40.21 -2.81 -18.32
C ASN A 341 40.16 -1.35 -17.83
N GLU A 342 38.98 -0.79 -17.60
CA GLU A 342 38.83 0.57 -17.10
C GLU A 342 39.08 0.60 -15.58
N ARG A 343 40.33 0.84 -15.16
CA ARG A 343 40.69 1.04 -13.75
C ARG A 343 40.22 2.40 -13.21
N LEU A 344 38.93 2.70 -13.33
CA LEU A 344 38.31 3.88 -12.72
C LEU A 344 37.78 3.49 -11.34
N GLN A 345 38.51 3.84 -10.28
CA GLN A 345 37.97 3.76 -8.92
C GLN A 345 37.00 4.93 -8.71
N SER A 346 35.70 4.65 -8.83
CA SER A 346 34.63 5.60 -8.51
C SER A 346 33.79 5.10 -7.35
N LYS A 347 33.36 6.02 -6.48
CA LYS A 347 32.39 5.73 -5.41
C LYS A 347 31.02 6.28 -5.80
N LEU A 348 30.03 5.40 -5.88
CA LEU A 348 28.61 5.77 -5.98
C LEU A 348 27.97 5.59 -4.60
N SER A 349 27.01 6.46 -4.26
CA SER A 349 26.36 6.45 -2.94
C SER A 349 24.86 6.61 -3.10
N TYR A 350 24.09 5.90 -2.27
CA TYR A 350 22.66 6.09 -2.08
C TYR A 350 22.35 6.12 -0.58
N LYS A 351 21.19 6.67 -0.22
CA LYS A 351 20.73 6.75 1.17
C LYS A 351 20.18 5.39 1.62
N ALA A 352 20.74 4.79 2.67
CA ALA A 352 20.22 3.54 3.24
C ALA A 352 18.90 3.75 4.02
N LEU A 353 18.17 2.66 4.28
CA LEU A 353 16.88 2.61 5.01
C LEU A 353 15.71 3.28 4.28
N GLY A 354 15.47 2.88 3.03
CA GLY A 354 14.30 3.33 2.26
C GLY A 354 13.10 2.39 2.40
N THR A 355 11.92 2.86 2.01
CA THR A 355 10.69 2.05 1.94
C THR A 355 10.35 1.67 0.49
N LEU A 356 9.40 0.76 0.28
CA LEU A 356 8.86 0.44 -1.05
C LEU A 356 8.35 1.70 -1.80
N ASP A 357 7.78 2.67 -1.07
CA ASP A 357 7.25 3.92 -1.64
C ASP A 357 8.34 4.97 -1.91
N THR A 358 9.47 4.88 -1.20
CA THR A 358 10.58 5.85 -1.30
C THR A 358 11.94 5.16 -1.42
N PRO A 359 12.11 4.26 -2.40
CA PRO A 359 13.37 3.53 -2.53
C PRO A 359 14.48 4.49 -2.92
N GLN A 360 15.67 4.26 -2.37
CA GLN A 360 16.89 4.93 -2.78
C GLN A 360 17.76 3.87 -3.45
N LEU A 361 18.13 4.09 -4.71
CA LEU A 361 18.79 3.05 -5.49
C LEU A 361 19.82 3.62 -6.46
N LEU A 362 20.76 2.75 -6.82
CA LEU A 362 21.63 2.91 -7.97
C LEU A 362 21.14 1.96 -9.06
N HIS A 363 21.06 2.44 -10.29
CA HIS A 363 20.69 1.64 -11.47
C HIS A 363 21.89 1.50 -12.41
N PHE A 364 22.03 0.32 -13.00
CA PHE A 364 23.03 0.03 -14.01
C PHE A 364 22.37 -0.69 -15.18
N GLU A 365 22.49 -0.18 -16.40
CA GLU A 365 21.84 -0.77 -17.58
C GLU A 365 22.82 -1.27 -18.62
N THR A 366 22.49 -2.38 -19.28
CA THR A 366 23.25 -2.82 -20.46
C THR A 366 22.99 -1.89 -21.64
N ARG A 367 23.92 -1.86 -22.61
CA ARG A 367 23.56 -1.45 -23.96
C ARG A 367 22.44 -2.34 -24.51
N PRO A 368 21.58 -1.85 -25.42
CA PRO A 368 20.62 -2.69 -26.13
C PRO A 368 21.30 -3.92 -26.72
N PHE A 369 20.73 -5.10 -26.50
CA PHE A 369 21.28 -6.33 -27.04
C PHE A 369 21.18 -6.34 -28.58
N GLU A 370 22.28 -6.62 -29.27
CA GLU A 370 22.34 -6.60 -30.74
C GLU A 370 21.75 -7.87 -31.37
N VAL A 371 21.75 -8.97 -30.59
CA VAL A 371 21.22 -10.28 -30.95
C VAL A 371 20.36 -10.81 -29.81
N GLU A 372 19.39 -11.65 -30.15
CA GLU A 372 18.60 -12.37 -29.15
C GLU A 372 19.53 -13.14 -28.20
N THR A 373 19.37 -12.91 -26.90
CA THR A 373 20.26 -13.46 -25.88
C THR A 373 19.45 -14.08 -24.76
N GLU A 374 19.70 -15.36 -24.50
CA GLU A 374 19.10 -16.07 -23.38
C GLU A 374 19.98 -15.97 -22.13
N ILE A 375 19.36 -15.60 -21.01
CA ILE A 375 19.97 -15.64 -19.68
C ILE A 375 19.20 -16.68 -18.87
N THR A 376 19.82 -17.83 -18.62
CA THR A 376 19.22 -18.93 -17.85
C THR A 376 20.21 -19.52 -16.85
N GLY A 377 19.82 -19.58 -15.58
CA GLY A 377 20.63 -20.16 -14.52
C GLY A 377 20.75 -19.25 -13.31
N HIS A 378 21.80 -19.50 -12.51
CA HIS A 378 22.14 -18.72 -11.32
C HIS A 378 22.89 -17.45 -11.71
N VAL A 379 22.65 -16.36 -10.97
CA VAL A 379 23.35 -15.09 -11.15
C VAL A 379 24.02 -14.69 -9.83
N VAL A 380 25.21 -14.12 -9.91
CA VAL A 380 25.94 -13.60 -8.75
C VAL A 380 26.36 -12.16 -9.01
N ALA A 381 26.15 -11.27 -8.04
CA ALA A 381 26.64 -9.90 -8.09
C ALA A 381 27.80 -9.71 -7.12
N ARG A 382 28.96 -9.28 -7.62
CA ARG A 382 30.12 -8.94 -6.79
C ARG A 382 30.17 -7.43 -6.58
N LEU A 383 29.92 -6.97 -5.36
CA LEU A 383 29.94 -5.56 -4.99
C LEU A 383 31.07 -5.26 -3.99
N HIS A 384 31.61 -4.04 -4.04
CA HIS A 384 32.50 -3.50 -3.01
C HIS A 384 31.76 -2.37 -2.30
N VAL A 385 31.40 -2.57 -1.03
CA VAL A 385 30.45 -1.71 -0.32
C VAL A 385 31.03 -1.18 0.99
N SER A 386 30.61 0.00 1.40
CA SER A 386 30.97 0.64 2.67
C SER A 386 29.78 1.42 3.20
N ALA A 387 29.60 1.49 4.52
CA ALA A 387 28.62 2.37 5.15
C ALA A 387 29.28 3.60 5.78
N THR A 388 28.58 4.74 5.73
CA THR A 388 28.97 5.97 6.41
C THR A 388 27.76 6.55 7.14
N PRO A 389 27.87 6.99 8.40
CA PRO A 389 26.78 7.63 9.11
C PRO A 389 26.39 8.94 8.43
N TYR A 390 25.12 9.35 8.59
CA TYR A 390 24.72 10.70 8.25
C TYR A 390 25.44 11.69 9.17
N SER A 391 25.82 12.86 8.65
CA SER A 391 26.51 13.90 9.42
C SER A 391 25.72 14.40 10.63
N THR A 392 24.41 14.16 10.67
CA THR A 392 23.48 14.54 11.74
C THR A 392 23.03 13.37 12.61
N SER A 393 23.52 12.15 12.37
CA SER A 393 23.09 10.96 13.09
C SER A 393 23.98 10.68 14.30
N GLU A 394 23.37 10.48 15.46
CA GLU A 394 24.07 9.96 16.65
C GLU A 394 24.28 8.44 16.59
N THR A 395 23.59 7.74 15.67
CA THR A 395 23.73 6.30 15.47
C THR A 395 24.76 5.98 14.40
N ILE A 396 25.67 5.07 14.72
CA ILE A 396 26.71 4.54 13.82
C ILE A 396 26.19 3.25 13.19
N PRO A 397 26.23 3.10 11.85
CA PRO A 397 25.86 1.85 11.19
C PRO A 397 26.72 0.69 11.69
N THR A 398 26.08 -0.39 12.13
CA THR A 398 26.73 -1.62 12.61
C THR A 398 26.73 -2.75 11.58
N ASP A 399 25.97 -2.59 10.49
CA ASP A 399 25.87 -3.56 9.39
C ASP A 399 25.36 -2.89 8.10
N ILE A 400 25.32 -3.66 7.01
CA ILE A 400 24.77 -3.27 5.71
C ILE A 400 23.88 -4.40 5.22
N ASP A 401 22.64 -4.09 4.89
CA ASP A 401 21.74 -5.00 4.16
C ASP A 401 21.69 -4.57 2.69
N LEU A 402 22.10 -5.48 1.80
CA LEU A 402 22.11 -5.26 0.35
C LEU A 402 20.91 -5.94 -0.29
N PHE A 403 20.16 -5.14 -1.06
CA PHE A 403 19.02 -5.57 -1.85
C PHE A 403 19.37 -5.35 -3.31
N VAL A 404 19.32 -6.40 -4.12
CA VAL A 404 19.62 -6.31 -5.56
C VAL A 404 18.49 -6.87 -6.40
N THR A 405 18.18 -6.18 -7.49
CA THR A 405 17.10 -6.57 -8.42
C THR A 405 17.61 -6.59 -9.84
N LEU A 406 17.27 -7.63 -10.59
CA LEU A 406 17.42 -7.64 -12.05
C LEU A 406 16.08 -7.37 -12.70
N ARG A 407 16.05 -6.47 -13.67
CA ARG A 407 14.89 -6.13 -14.50
C ARG A 407 15.19 -6.34 -15.97
N HIS A 408 14.12 -6.49 -16.74
CA HIS A 408 14.17 -6.62 -18.19
C HIS A 408 13.35 -5.50 -18.82
N THR A 409 13.95 -4.78 -19.77
CA THR A 409 13.29 -3.72 -20.54
C THR A 409 13.22 -4.14 -21.99
N SER A 410 12.04 -3.98 -22.61
CA SER A 410 11.82 -4.28 -24.03
C SER A 410 12.57 -3.29 -24.94
N ALA A 411 12.58 -3.57 -26.25
CA ALA A 411 13.20 -2.69 -27.24
C ALA A 411 12.55 -1.29 -27.30
N GLU A 412 11.29 -1.19 -26.90
CA GLU A 412 10.53 0.07 -26.81
C GLU A 412 10.82 0.86 -25.52
N GLY A 413 11.68 0.35 -24.63
CA GLY A 413 12.02 1.02 -23.37
C GLY A 413 11.02 0.78 -22.24
N LYS A 414 10.09 -0.16 -22.39
CA LYS A 414 9.10 -0.53 -21.35
C LYS A 414 9.63 -1.68 -20.50
N GLU A 415 9.44 -1.62 -19.18
CA GLU A 415 9.73 -2.76 -18.31
C GLU A 415 8.79 -3.94 -18.59
N VAL A 416 9.37 -5.13 -18.69
CA VAL A 416 8.64 -6.40 -18.84
C VAL A 416 8.48 -7.03 -17.47
N PHE A 417 7.23 -7.14 -17.03
CA PHE A 417 6.86 -7.77 -15.76
C PHE A 417 6.49 -9.23 -15.97
N TYR A 418 6.71 -10.04 -14.93
CA TYR A 418 6.34 -11.45 -14.90
C TYR A 418 5.31 -11.69 -13.81
N THR A 419 4.59 -12.82 -13.89
CA THR A 419 3.64 -13.22 -12.86
C THR A 419 4.39 -13.66 -11.60
N GLY A 420 4.17 -12.96 -10.49
CA GLY A 420 4.65 -13.30 -9.17
C GLY A 420 3.80 -14.35 -8.48
N THR A 421 4.21 -14.69 -7.25
CA THR A 421 3.57 -15.74 -6.44
C THR A 421 2.05 -15.53 -6.30
N ALA A 422 1.59 -14.31 -6.05
CA ALA A 422 0.16 -14.00 -5.86
C ALA A 422 -0.51 -13.43 -7.11
N GLY A 423 0.15 -13.45 -8.28
CA GLY A 423 -0.31 -12.75 -9.48
C GLY A 423 0.14 -11.29 -9.55
N ASP A 424 0.94 -10.80 -8.60
CA ASP A 424 1.54 -9.48 -8.64
C ASP A 424 2.62 -9.37 -9.75
N PRO A 425 2.84 -8.18 -10.35
CA PRO A 425 3.91 -7.96 -11.31
C PRO A 425 5.25 -7.97 -10.57
N VAL A 426 6.13 -8.90 -10.97
CA VAL A 426 7.48 -9.02 -10.39
C VAL A 426 8.56 -8.72 -11.43
N PRO A 427 9.73 -8.22 -11.00
CA PRO A 427 10.89 -8.08 -11.87
C PRO A 427 11.47 -9.46 -12.25
N LEU A 428 12.58 -9.47 -12.98
CA LEU A 428 13.14 -10.70 -13.52
C LEU A 428 13.58 -11.71 -12.44
N THR A 429 14.29 -11.23 -11.42
CA THR A 429 14.73 -11.98 -10.23
C THR A 429 15.37 -11.02 -9.21
N LYS A 430 15.68 -11.52 -8.01
CA LYS A 430 16.20 -10.75 -6.87
C LYS A 430 17.26 -11.50 -6.07
N GLY A 431 18.01 -10.76 -5.27
CA GLY A 431 19.02 -11.28 -4.34
C GLY A 431 19.18 -10.39 -3.11
N TRP A 432 19.63 -10.99 -2.02
CA TRP A 432 19.79 -10.34 -0.72
C TRP A 432 21.08 -10.79 -0.05
N GLN A 433 21.74 -9.86 0.64
CA GLN A 433 22.88 -10.23 1.48
C GLN A 433 23.07 -9.22 2.62
N ARG A 434 23.06 -9.73 3.86
CA ARG A 434 23.59 -9.02 5.03
C ARG A 434 25.11 -9.10 5.03
N VAL A 435 25.80 -7.96 5.05
CA VAL A 435 27.26 -7.89 4.85
C VAL A 435 28.02 -8.49 6.02
N SER A 436 27.53 -8.43 7.26
CA SER A 436 28.17 -9.14 8.36
C SER A 436 28.23 -10.66 8.18
N LEU A 437 27.33 -11.23 7.36
CA LEU A 437 27.28 -12.65 7.01
C LEU A 437 27.92 -12.94 5.64
N ARG A 438 28.86 -12.09 5.18
CA ARG A 438 29.48 -12.21 3.86
C ARG A 438 30.42 -13.41 3.69
N LYS A 439 30.92 -14.00 4.78
CA LYS A 439 31.94 -15.07 4.78
C LYS A 439 31.51 -16.26 3.91
N ILE A 440 32.29 -16.56 2.88
CA ILE A 440 32.08 -17.70 1.98
C ILE A 440 32.91 -18.88 2.49
N ASP A 441 32.30 -20.05 2.55
CA ASP A 441 33.03 -21.29 2.77
C ASP A 441 33.51 -21.86 1.42
N HIS A 442 34.75 -21.54 1.07
CA HIS A 442 35.38 -22.00 -0.16
C HIS A 442 35.66 -23.51 -0.17
N THR A 443 35.63 -24.17 0.99
CA THR A 443 35.90 -25.61 1.12
C THR A 443 34.62 -26.44 1.02
N HIS A 444 33.45 -25.83 1.19
CA HIS A 444 32.18 -26.53 1.14
C HIS A 444 31.90 -27.08 -0.26
N HIS A 445 31.49 -28.34 -0.36
CA HIS A 445 31.27 -29.02 -1.65
C HIS A 445 30.18 -28.38 -2.52
N LYS A 446 29.27 -27.60 -1.92
CA LYS A 446 28.21 -26.84 -2.62
C LYS A 446 28.68 -25.52 -3.20
N ASN A 447 29.84 -25.01 -2.78
CA ASN A 447 30.33 -23.71 -3.22
C ASN A 447 30.65 -23.71 -4.72
N ARG A 448 30.18 -22.69 -5.45
CA ARG A 448 30.53 -22.45 -6.86
C ARG A 448 30.80 -20.96 -7.08
N PRO A 449 31.60 -20.59 -8.11
CA PRO A 449 31.84 -19.17 -8.42
C PRO A 449 30.56 -18.35 -8.69
N TRP A 450 29.50 -19.00 -9.18
CA TRP A 450 28.20 -18.39 -9.47
C TRP A 450 27.11 -18.66 -8.41
N LEU A 451 27.46 -19.42 -7.36
CA LEU A 451 26.56 -19.76 -6.26
C LEU A 451 27.40 -19.91 -4.97
N PRO A 452 27.78 -18.77 -4.34
CA PRO A 452 28.66 -18.79 -3.18
C PRO A 452 27.99 -19.48 -1.99
N HIS A 453 28.69 -20.42 -1.34
CA HIS A 453 28.16 -21.12 -0.17
C HIS A 453 28.49 -20.38 1.12
N ARG A 454 27.49 -20.23 1.98
CA ARG A 454 27.62 -19.62 3.31
C ARG A 454 26.97 -20.53 4.34
N ASN A 455 27.66 -20.74 5.45
CA ASN A 455 27.16 -21.60 6.52
C ASN A 455 26.13 -20.86 7.40
N TYR A 456 26.19 -19.52 7.47
CA TYR A 456 25.31 -18.66 8.27
C TYR A 456 25.32 -19.01 9.77
N THR A 457 26.47 -19.42 10.31
CA THR A 457 26.63 -19.68 11.74
C THR A 457 27.03 -18.42 12.50
N SER A 458 26.79 -18.41 13.81
CA SER A 458 27.23 -17.34 14.70
C SER A 458 28.74 -17.07 14.62
N ALA A 459 29.55 -18.10 14.40
CA ALA A 459 31.01 -18.02 14.23
C ALA A 459 31.45 -17.45 12.86
N ASP A 460 30.53 -17.29 11.91
CA ASP A 460 30.82 -16.73 10.58
C ASP A 460 30.66 -15.21 10.52
N VAL A 461 30.13 -14.59 11.58
CA VAL A 461 29.90 -13.15 11.64
C VAL A 461 31.22 -12.39 11.50
N GLN A 462 31.30 -11.56 10.48
CA GLN A 462 32.40 -10.64 10.24
C GLN A 462 31.88 -9.21 10.45
N PRO A 463 32.27 -8.51 11.53
CA PRO A 463 31.77 -7.17 11.81
C PRO A 463 31.96 -6.21 10.62
N VAL A 464 31.07 -5.23 10.54
CA VAL A 464 31.14 -4.11 9.59
C VAL A 464 31.60 -2.87 10.36
N ILE A 465 32.70 -2.29 9.90
CA ILE A 465 33.30 -1.08 10.43
C ILE A 465 32.95 0.07 9.48
N THR A 466 32.49 1.17 10.05
CA THR A 466 32.15 2.38 9.29
C THR A 466 33.34 2.86 8.46
N GLY A 467 33.10 3.15 7.18
CA GLY A 467 34.09 3.64 6.23
C GLY A 467 34.97 2.57 5.58
N GLU A 468 35.03 1.34 6.12
CA GLU A 468 35.74 0.24 5.48
C GLU A 468 34.96 -0.31 4.28
N VAL A 469 35.71 -0.77 3.27
CA VAL A 469 35.16 -1.32 2.03
C VAL A 469 35.23 -2.84 2.08
N TYR A 470 34.07 -3.49 1.93
CA TYR A 470 33.94 -4.95 1.96
C TYR A 470 33.60 -5.50 0.58
N PRO A 471 34.35 -6.49 0.07
CA PRO A 471 33.92 -7.27 -1.09
C PRO A 471 32.82 -8.26 -0.68
N VAL A 472 31.72 -8.30 -1.44
CA VAL A 472 30.54 -9.11 -1.13
C VAL A 472 30.01 -9.75 -2.42
N ASP A 473 29.89 -11.07 -2.42
CA ASP A 473 29.25 -11.84 -3.50
C ASP A 473 27.80 -12.16 -3.14
N ILE A 474 26.84 -11.53 -3.80
CA ILE A 474 25.41 -11.64 -3.53
C ILE A 474 24.82 -12.69 -4.47
N GLU A 475 24.19 -13.72 -3.91
CA GLU A 475 23.40 -14.67 -4.69
C GLU A 475 22.13 -13.97 -5.19
N ILE A 476 21.92 -13.99 -6.51
CA ILE A 476 20.66 -13.61 -7.14
C ILE A 476 19.99 -14.91 -7.59
N TRP A 477 18.74 -15.08 -7.18
CA TRP A 477 18.02 -16.34 -7.36
C TRP A 477 17.94 -16.74 -8.84
N PRO A 478 17.92 -18.06 -9.11
CA PRO A 478 17.99 -18.57 -10.48
C PRO A 478 16.85 -18.01 -11.33
N THR A 479 17.12 -17.71 -12.59
CA THR A 479 16.17 -17.06 -13.49
C THR A 479 16.28 -17.59 -14.92
N ASN A 480 15.28 -17.23 -15.72
CA ASN A 480 15.28 -17.39 -17.17
C ASN A 480 14.70 -16.14 -17.85
N VAL A 481 15.32 -15.65 -18.92
CA VAL A 481 14.74 -14.68 -19.86
C VAL A 481 15.39 -14.81 -21.23
N VAL A 482 14.62 -14.59 -22.27
CA VAL A 482 15.13 -14.38 -23.64
C VAL A 482 14.98 -12.91 -23.97
N VAL A 483 16.10 -12.18 -23.90
CA VAL A 483 16.17 -10.75 -24.22
C VAL A 483 16.21 -10.60 -25.73
N GLU A 484 15.19 -9.99 -26.29
CA GLU A 484 15.09 -9.75 -27.73
C GLU A 484 16.03 -8.62 -28.17
N LYS A 485 16.31 -8.56 -29.48
CA LYS A 485 17.13 -7.49 -30.06
C LYS A 485 16.56 -6.12 -29.69
N GLY A 486 17.41 -5.24 -29.16
CA GLY A 486 17.01 -3.92 -28.67
C GLY A 486 16.62 -3.89 -27.19
N GLY A 487 16.29 -5.03 -26.59
CA GLY A 487 16.01 -5.13 -25.16
C GLY A 487 17.25 -4.87 -24.30
N LYS A 488 17.04 -4.62 -23.01
CA LYS A 488 18.09 -4.33 -22.02
C LYS A 488 17.89 -5.10 -20.73
N ILE A 489 18.98 -5.32 -20.00
CA ILE A 489 18.94 -5.76 -18.61
C ILE A 489 19.34 -4.58 -17.71
N VAL A 490 18.59 -4.40 -16.62
CA VAL A 490 18.88 -3.40 -15.60
C VAL A 490 19.19 -4.10 -14.28
N PHE A 491 20.29 -3.71 -13.65
CA PHE A 491 20.71 -4.15 -12.32
C PHE A 491 20.57 -3.00 -11.34
N GLU A 492 19.81 -3.22 -10.27
CA GLU A 492 19.57 -2.24 -9.21
C GLU A 492 20.23 -2.67 -7.91
N VAL A 493 20.79 -1.70 -7.18
CA VAL A 493 21.21 -1.84 -5.79
C VAL A 493 20.41 -0.83 -4.97
N SER A 494 19.60 -1.31 -4.03
CA SER A 494 18.61 -0.48 -3.32
C SER A 494 18.79 -0.47 -1.81
N SER A 495 18.15 0.52 -1.18
CA SER A 495 18.10 0.76 0.27
C SER A 495 17.13 -0.12 1.06
N GLY A 496 16.49 -1.06 0.39
CA GLY A 496 15.40 -1.91 0.86
C GLY A 496 14.80 -2.68 -0.32
N ASP A 497 13.87 -3.58 -0.04
CA ASP A 497 13.14 -4.29 -1.09
C ASP A 497 12.39 -3.33 -2.01
N THR A 498 12.38 -3.65 -3.30
CA THR A 498 11.62 -2.97 -4.36
C THR A 498 10.40 -3.82 -4.78
N GLN A 499 9.60 -3.35 -5.74
CA GLN A 499 8.39 -4.04 -6.25
C GLN A 499 8.55 -5.56 -6.40
N GLY A 500 7.54 -6.34 -6.00
CA GLY A 500 7.52 -7.79 -6.13
C GLY A 500 8.06 -8.57 -4.92
N CYS A 501 8.14 -7.95 -3.74
CA CYS A 501 8.40 -8.62 -2.47
C CYS A 501 7.16 -8.55 -1.58
N GLY A 502 6.58 -9.71 -1.24
CA GLY A 502 5.63 -9.84 -0.13
C GLY A 502 4.24 -9.22 -0.33
N SER A 503 3.46 -9.75 -1.28
CA SER A 503 2.01 -9.54 -1.37
C SER A 503 1.20 -10.47 -0.45
N GLN A 504 1.79 -11.56 0.07
CA GLN A 504 1.04 -12.59 0.81
C GLN A 504 0.64 -12.23 2.24
N LEU A 505 1.07 -11.08 2.78
CA LEU A 505 0.68 -10.58 4.11
C LEU A 505 0.25 -9.10 4.11
N ARG A 506 0.02 -8.52 2.92
CA ARG A 506 -0.62 -7.21 2.80
C ARG A 506 -1.84 -7.38 1.91
N SER A 507 -3.01 -7.37 2.51
CA SER A 507 -4.25 -6.93 1.87
C SER A 507 -4.17 -5.43 1.55
N GLU A 508 -3.12 -4.98 0.87
CA GLU A 508 -2.97 -3.63 0.33
C GLU A 508 -2.28 -3.76 -1.03
N GLY A 509 -3.12 -3.90 -2.06
CA GLY A 509 -2.70 -4.03 -3.45
C GLY A 509 -2.14 -2.72 -3.99
N SER A 510 -0.94 -2.80 -4.58
CA SER A 510 -0.48 -1.88 -5.62
C SER A 510 -0.11 -2.68 -6.87
N THR A 511 -1.10 -3.34 -7.45
CA THR A 511 -1.18 -3.44 -8.91
C THR A 511 -2.04 -2.28 -9.39
N GLY A 512 -2.18 -2.04 -10.70
CA GLY A 512 -3.13 -1.04 -11.20
C GLY A 512 -4.55 -1.37 -10.76
N VAL A 513 -4.91 -0.94 -9.54
CA VAL A 513 -6.24 -1.08 -8.99
C VAL A 513 -7.10 -0.17 -9.83
N ASN A 514 -8.11 -0.74 -10.50
CA ASN A 514 -9.19 0.06 -11.04
C ASN A 514 -9.65 0.99 -9.88
N MET A 515 -9.78 2.31 -10.10
CA MET A 515 -10.17 3.26 -9.05
C MET A 515 -11.39 2.74 -8.25
N ALA A 516 -12.33 2.06 -8.92
CA ALA A 516 -13.45 1.37 -8.31
C ALA A 516 -13.08 0.25 -7.30
N GLN A 517 -12.03 -0.54 -7.57
CA GLN A 517 -11.53 -1.58 -6.66
C GLN A 517 -10.81 -0.98 -5.44
N SER A 518 -10.09 0.14 -5.59
CA SER A 518 -9.44 0.80 -4.44
C SER A 518 -10.44 1.43 -3.49
N LEU A 519 -11.60 1.84 -4.02
CA LEU A 519 -12.70 2.41 -3.25
C LEU A 519 -13.70 1.36 -2.75
N GLN A 520 -13.48 0.07 -3.04
CA GLN A 520 -14.44 -0.99 -2.73
C GLN A 520 -14.77 -1.08 -1.24
N ALA A 521 -13.75 -1.08 -0.37
CA ALA A 521 -13.96 -1.17 1.08
C ALA A 521 -14.79 0.00 1.63
N VAL A 522 -14.53 1.22 1.14
CA VAL A 522 -15.29 2.43 1.51
C VAL A 522 -16.72 2.38 0.98
N ARG A 523 -16.95 1.82 -0.20
CA ARG A 523 -18.29 1.61 -0.75
C ARG A 523 -19.08 0.59 0.05
N GLU A 524 -18.47 -0.53 0.41
CA GLU A 524 -19.07 -1.55 1.26
C GLU A 524 -19.43 -0.98 2.63
N ALA A 525 -18.51 -0.23 3.27
CA ALA A 525 -18.78 0.43 4.54
C ALA A 525 -19.93 1.45 4.47
N ALA A 526 -20.05 2.19 3.35
CA ALA A 526 -21.14 3.12 3.11
C ALA A 526 -22.48 2.39 2.90
N ILE A 527 -22.49 1.24 2.20
CA ILE A 527 -23.68 0.41 1.98
C ILE A 527 -24.13 -0.26 3.29
N ASP A 528 -23.19 -0.79 4.06
CA ASP A 528 -23.42 -1.41 5.37
C ASP A 528 -23.91 -0.40 6.43
N GLY A 529 -23.75 0.90 6.18
CA GLY A 529 -24.11 1.95 7.13
C GLY A 529 -23.22 1.95 8.38
N ARG A 530 -21.95 1.53 8.27
CA ARG A 530 -21.03 1.40 9.43
C ARG A 530 -20.93 2.69 10.25
N MET A 531 -20.98 3.83 9.55
CA MET A 531 -20.90 5.17 10.14
C MET A 531 -22.23 5.70 10.69
N HIS A 532 -23.34 4.95 10.62
CA HIS A 532 -24.65 5.39 11.12
C HIS A 532 -24.69 5.41 12.66
N ASN A 533 -23.97 4.50 13.29
CA ASN A 533 -23.93 4.39 14.75
C ASN A 533 -23.23 5.61 15.37
N VAL A 534 -23.93 6.33 16.25
CA VAL A 534 -23.41 7.56 16.89
C VAL A 534 -22.23 7.30 17.84
N ILE A 535 -22.22 6.16 18.55
CA ILE A 535 -21.11 5.78 19.44
C ILE A 535 -19.87 5.49 18.59
N TYR A 536 -20.04 4.77 17.47
CA TYR A 536 -18.93 4.49 16.56
C TYR A 536 -18.33 5.78 16.01
N ARG A 537 -19.17 6.74 15.57
CA ARG A 537 -18.71 8.08 15.16
C ARG A 537 -17.93 8.82 16.25
N GLN A 538 -18.40 8.76 17.50
CA GLN A 538 -17.70 9.36 18.65
C GLN A 538 -16.30 8.75 18.83
N LEU A 539 -16.19 7.42 18.79
CA LEU A 539 -14.90 6.72 18.90
C LEU A 539 -13.92 7.09 17.78
N GLN A 540 -14.41 7.19 16.54
CA GLN A 540 -13.58 7.62 15.40
C GLN A 540 -13.05 9.05 15.60
N LEU A 541 -13.90 9.99 16.02
CA LEU A 541 -13.50 11.39 16.27
C LEU A 541 -12.58 11.53 17.48
N GLU A 542 -12.79 10.75 18.55
CA GLU A 542 -11.93 10.73 19.73
C GLU A 542 -10.53 10.21 19.38
N SER A 543 -10.45 9.11 18.64
CA SER A 543 -9.19 8.55 18.14
C SER A 543 -8.44 9.55 17.25
N LEU A 544 -9.17 10.23 16.36
CA LEU A 544 -8.60 11.30 15.54
C LEU A 544 -8.08 12.47 16.39
N GLN A 545 -8.87 12.95 17.35
CA GLN A 545 -8.46 14.04 18.25
C GLN A 545 -7.18 13.69 19.01
N LYS A 546 -7.12 12.50 19.60
CA LYS A 546 -5.96 11.99 20.35
C LYS A 546 -4.71 11.94 19.47
N THR A 547 -4.84 11.36 18.28
CA THR A 547 -3.72 11.19 17.34
C THR A 547 -3.17 12.54 16.88
N LEU A 548 -4.04 13.50 16.54
CA LEU A 548 -3.64 14.85 16.15
C LEU A 548 -2.95 15.59 17.30
N PHE A 549 -3.45 15.44 18.52
CA PHE A 549 -2.87 16.06 19.71
C PHE A 549 -1.46 15.53 20.01
N GLU A 550 -1.25 14.21 19.98
CA GLU A 550 0.05 13.57 20.19
C GLU A 550 1.10 14.02 19.15
N HIS A 551 0.66 14.38 17.94
CA HIS A 551 1.51 14.78 16.83
C HIS A 551 1.53 16.30 16.58
N ALA A 552 1.01 17.12 17.50
CA ALA A 552 0.84 18.58 17.33
C ALA A 552 2.13 19.27 16.83
N ASN A 553 3.28 18.94 17.44
CA ASN A 553 4.57 19.53 17.06
C ASN A 553 5.01 19.15 15.64
N ALA A 554 4.76 17.90 15.23
CA ALA A 554 5.10 17.43 13.89
C ALA A 554 4.18 18.08 12.83
N ILE A 555 2.89 18.20 13.14
CA ILE A 555 1.89 18.87 12.29
C ILE A 555 2.26 20.34 12.07
N GLN A 556 2.50 21.09 13.14
CA GLN A 556 2.85 22.51 13.02
C GLN A 556 4.16 22.71 12.25
N LYS A 557 5.18 21.87 12.47
CA LYS A 557 6.42 21.91 11.67
C LYS A 557 6.16 21.63 10.18
N ALA A 558 5.30 20.68 9.85
CA ALA A 558 4.95 20.36 8.47
C ALA A 558 4.21 21.52 7.78
N ILE A 559 3.19 22.08 8.46
CA ILE A 559 2.44 23.24 7.97
C ILE A 559 3.39 24.41 7.69
N SER A 560 4.23 24.78 8.64
CA SER A 560 5.15 25.92 8.47
C SER A 560 6.15 25.71 7.32
N LYS A 561 6.63 24.47 7.13
CA LYS A 561 7.58 24.11 6.07
C LYS A 561 6.98 24.21 4.66
N ASP A 562 5.74 23.76 4.50
CA ASP A 562 5.10 23.69 3.18
C ASP A 562 4.43 25.01 2.78
N SER A 563 3.71 25.67 3.71
CA SER A 563 3.02 26.94 3.46
C SER A 563 3.94 28.17 3.53
N GLY A 564 5.06 28.08 4.25
CA GLY A 564 5.89 29.23 4.58
C GLY A 564 5.30 30.18 5.63
N HIS A 565 4.16 29.82 6.24
CA HIS A 565 3.51 30.59 7.30
C HIS A 565 4.41 30.78 8.54
N SER A 566 4.16 31.86 9.28
CA SER A 566 4.77 32.11 10.58
C SER A 566 4.31 31.06 11.61
N ALA A 567 5.02 30.99 12.74
CA ALA A 567 4.66 30.08 13.83
C ALA A 567 3.26 30.37 14.39
N ASN A 568 2.87 31.64 14.48
CA ASN A 568 1.55 32.04 14.98
C ASN A 568 0.43 31.65 14.00
N GLU A 569 0.61 31.91 12.69
CA GLU A 569 -0.37 31.51 11.67
C GLU A 569 -0.52 29.99 11.61
N THR A 570 0.60 29.26 11.72
CA THR A 570 0.63 27.80 11.79
C THR A 570 -0.14 27.28 13.03
N ALA A 571 0.07 27.91 14.19
CA ALA A 571 -0.63 27.57 15.41
C ALA A 571 -2.13 27.85 15.30
N ILE A 572 -2.52 28.98 14.68
CA ILE A 572 -3.92 29.32 14.41
C ILE A 572 -4.57 28.26 13.50
N GLU A 573 -3.92 27.87 12.39
CA GLU A 573 -4.45 26.83 11.50
C GLU A 573 -4.71 25.51 12.23
N TYR A 574 -3.74 25.07 13.04
CA TYR A 574 -3.86 23.86 13.85
C TYR A 574 -4.97 23.96 14.90
N LEU A 575 -5.02 25.06 15.67
CA LEU A 575 -6.00 25.24 16.74
C LEU A 575 -7.43 25.35 16.19
N LEU A 576 -7.62 26.06 15.08
CA LEU A 576 -8.92 26.13 14.44
C LEU A 576 -9.38 24.74 13.95
N ALA A 577 -8.48 23.91 13.43
CA ALA A 577 -8.82 22.55 13.02
C ALA A 577 -9.28 21.71 14.22
N MET A 578 -8.55 21.78 15.33
CA MET A 578 -8.88 21.06 16.57
C MET A 578 -10.19 21.55 17.21
N ASP A 579 -10.45 22.86 17.19
CA ASP A 579 -11.68 23.45 17.71
C ASP A 579 -12.91 22.97 16.92
N ASN A 580 -12.85 22.99 15.58
CA ASN A 580 -13.96 22.50 14.75
C ASN A 580 -14.17 20.99 14.93
N LEU A 581 -13.09 20.21 15.03
CA LEU A 581 -13.21 18.77 15.31
C LEU A 581 -13.89 18.51 16.66
N ASN A 582 -13.54 19.28 17.69
CA ASN A 582 -14.18 19.19 18.99
C ASN A 582 -15.66 19.60 18.93
N ASN A 583 -16.00 20.66 18.20
CA ASN A 583 -17.40 21.08 17.99
C ASN A 583 -18.22 20.00 17.28
N HIS A 584 -17.65 19.33 16.27
CA HIS A 584 -18.30 18.20 15.60
C HIS A 584 -18.49 17.00 16.54
N TYR A 585 -17.51 16.68 17.38
CA TYR A 585 -17.66 15.66 18.41
C TYR A 585 -18.78 16.00 19.39
N GLN A 586 -18.81 17.24 19.90
CA GLN A 586 -19.83 17.71 20.85
C GLN A 586 -21.23 17.76 20.25
N SER A 587 -21.36 17.88 18.92
CA SER A 587 -22.65 17.83 18.24
C SER A 587 -23.30 16.43 18.25
N LEU A 588 -22.53 15.37 18.54
CA LEU A 588 -23.04 14.01 18.60
C LEU A 588 -23.72 13.73 19.95
N ASP A 589 -25.05 13.81 19.97
CA ASP A 589 -25.86 13.46 21.14
C ASP A 589 -26.40 12.04 21.04
N TYR A 590 -25.75 11.13 21.77
CA TYR A 590 -26.18 9.73 21.90
C TYR A 590 -27.60 9.61 22.48
N LYS A 591 -27.96 10.41 23.49
CA LYS A 591 -29.26 10.29 24.17
C LYS A 591 -30.39 10.71 23.26
N SER A 592 -30.23 11.83 22.55
CA SER A 592 -31.20 12.27 21.55
C SER A 592 -31.34 11.24 20.43
N THR A 593 -30.22 10.75 19.90
CA THR A 593 -30.21 9.77 18.80
C THR A 593 -30.92 8.46 19.19
N LEU A 594 -30.67 7.96 20.40
CA LEU A 594 -31.33 6.76 20.92
C LEU A 594 -32.83 6.99 21.13
N ASN A 595 -33.23 8.14 21.68
CA ASN A 595 -34.64 8.47 21.85
C ASN A 595 -35.39 8.48 20.51
N ASP A 596 -34.76 9.06 19.48
CA ASP A 596 -35.33 9.14 18.13
C ASP A 596 -35.39 7.77 17.43
N GLU A 597 -34.41 6.89 17.66
CA GLU A 597 -34.41 5.52 17.14
C GLU A 597 -35.59 4.70 17.69
N TYR A 598 -35.88 4.86 18.98
CA TYR A 598 -37.00 4.18 19.64
C TYR A 598 -38.35 4.91 19.50
N ALA A 599 -38.44 6.03 18.79
CA ALA A 599 -39.71 6.75 18.55
C ALA A 599 -40.76 5.85 17.86
N ILE A 600 -40.33 5.04 16.89
CA ILE A 600 -41.20 4.08 16.19
C ILE A 600 -41.77 3.04 17.17
N LEU A 601 -40.97 2.54 18.10
CA LEU A 601 -41.41 1.58 19.12
C LEU A 601 -42.42 2.20 20.11
N LYS A 602 -42.43 3.53 20.24
CA LYS A 602 -43.38 4.29 21.05
C LYS A 602 -44.62 4.75 20.27
N GLY A 603 -44.69 4.49 18.96
CA GLY A 603 -45.79 4.93 18.09
C GLY A 603 -45.73 6.43 17.74
N GLU A 604 -44.55 7.04 17.79
CA GLU A 604 -44.31 8.44 17.46
C GLU A 604 -43.66 8.56 16.07
N ASP A 605 -44.08 9.54 15.26
CA ASP A 605 -43.49 9.84 13.95
C ASP A 605 -42.11 10.51 14.11
N ARG A 606 -41.20 10.25 13.16
CA ARG A 606 -39.84 10.81 13.16
C ARG A 606 -39.63 11.76 11.97
N ASP A 607 -40.38 12.86 11.96
CA ASP A 607 -40.36 13.85 10.87
C ASP A 607 -39.00 14.56 10.68
N GLY A 608 -38.14 14.56 11.72
CA GLY A 608 -36.80 15.15 11.70
C GLY A 608 -35.66 14.17 11.40
N ARG A 609 -35.94 12.94 10.93
CA ARG A 609 -34.90 11.93 10.68
C ARG A 609 -33.89 12.44 9.65
N GLN A 610 -32.62 12.50 10.07
CA GLN A 610 -31.50 12.75 9.18
C GLN A 610 -30.78 11.43 8.89
N GLU A 611 -30.55 11.15 7.60
CA GLU A 611 -29.79 9.99 7.17
C GLU A 611 -28.47 10.45 6.55
N PRO A 612 -27.38 9.70 6.78
CA PRO A 612 -26.14 9.93 6.07
C PRO A 612 -26.34 9.74 4.57
N PHE A 613 -25.59 10.49 3.78
CA PHE A 613 -25.67 10.45 2.33
C PHE A 613 -24.86 9.29 1.75
N GLY A 614 -23.88 8.73 2.47
CA GLY A 614 -23.02 7.65 1.99
C GLY A 614 -21.57 8.08 1.96
N ILE A 615 -21.05 8.46 0.80
CA ILE A 615 -19.63 8.86 0.63
C ILE A 615 -19.48 10.37 0.46
N VAL A 616 -18.59 10.99 1.23
CA VAL A 616 -18.15 12.38 1.01
C VAL A 616 -16.78 12.37 0.35
N TYR A 617 -16.72 12.83 -0.89
CA TYR A 617 -15.49 13.00 -1.67
C TYR A 617 -14.94 14.42 -1.49
N ILE A 618 -13.79 14.54 -0.85
CA ILE A 618 -13.19 15.82 -0.45
C ILE A 618 -12.03 16.16 -1.38
N VAL A 619 -12.09 17.35 -1.96
CA VAL A 619 -10.99 17.96 -2.71
C VAL A 619 -10.56 19.22 -1.97
N PRO A 620 -9.47 19.12 -1.17
CA PRO A 620 -9.09 20.16 -0.23
C PRO A 620 -8.36 21.33 -0.90
N THR A 621 -8.28 22.47 -0.21
CA THR A 621 -7.52 23.63 -0.69
C THR A 621 -6.04 23.53 -0.39
N ASN A 622 -5.21 24.11 -1.24
CA ASN A 622 -3.76 24.13 -1.04
C ASN A 622 -3.24 25.20 -0.04
N TYR A 623 -4.00 26.27 0.28
CA TYR A 623 -3.45 27.36 1.14
C TYR A 623 -3.48 27.06 2.65
N THR A 624 -4.49 26.32 3.13
CA THR A 624 -4.63 25.84 4.52
C THR A 624 -4.99 24.35 4.52
N LEU A 625 -4.17 23.55 3.83
CA LEU A 625 -4.45 22.15 3.51
C LEU A 625 -4.77 21.31 4.75
N PHE A 626 -4.07 21.52 5.86
CA PHE A 626 -4.31 20.75 7.08
C PHE A 626 -5.70 21.07 7.66
N TYR A 627 -6.01 22.36 7.82
CA TYR A 627 -7.31 22.80 8.31
C TYR A 627 -8.46 22.30 7.43
N SER A 628 -8.32 22.48 6.12
CA SER A 628 -9.34 22.15 5.12
C SER A 628 -9.73 20.67 5.14
N VAL A 629 -8.74 19.77 5.27
CA VAL A 629 -8.98 18.33 5.36
C VAL A 629 -9.64 17.97 6.70
N ILE A 630 -9.08 18.40 7.83
CA ILE A 630 -9.58 17.97 9.15
C ILE A 630 -11.01 18.43 9.41
N VAL A 631 -11.37 19.66 9.01
CA VAL A 631 -12.74 20.16 9.18
C VAL A 631 -13.73 19.38 8.31
N ALA A 632 -13.38 19.11 7.05
CA ALA A 632 -14.25 18.36 6.15
C ALA A 632 -14.43 16.90 6.59
N VAL A 633 -13.34 16.23 7.02
CA VAL A 633 -13.37 14.85 7.52
C VAL A 633 -14.21 14.76 8.79
N SER A 634 -13.98 15.65 9.77
CA SER A 634 -14.72 15.62 11.03
C SER A 634 -16.21 15.93 10.84
N ALA A 635 -16.57 16.84 9.93
CA ALA A 635 -17.97 17.09 9.57
C ALA A 635 -18.62 15.87 8.89
N ALA A 636 -17.92 15.24 7.94
CA ALA A 636 -18.42 14.07 7.21
C ALA A 636 -18.67 12.88 8.16
N ILE A 637 -17.72 12.62 9.07
CA ILE A 637 -17.83 11.59 10.10
C ILE A 637 -18.97 11.92 11.07
N ALA A 638 -19.07 13.16 11.55
CA ALA A 638 -20.15 13.56 12.44
C ALA A 638 -21.53 13.38 11.78
N ALA A 639 -21.64 13.63 10.47
CA ALA A 639 -22.83 13.38 9.68
C ALA A 639 -23.06 11.89 9.31
N GLY A 640 -22.15 10.98 9.68
CA GLY A 640 -22.28 9.53 9.47
C GLY A 640 -21.92 9.03 8.08
N ASN A 641 -21.09 9.78 7.35
CA ASN A 641 -20.64 9.41 6.02
C ASN A 641 -19.25 8.76 6.07
N CYS A 642 -18.96 7.93 5.07
CA CYS A 642 -17.60 7.49 4.76
C CYS A 642 -16.89 8.55 3.91
N VAL A 643 -15.56 8.53 3.87
CA VAL A 643 -14.77 9.65 3.34
C VAL A 643 -13.77 9.17 2.28
N VAL A 644 -13.71 9.89 1.17
CA VAL A 644 -12.65 9.73 0.16
C VAL A 644 -11.96 11.06 -0.03
N ILE A 645 -10.62 11.11 0.04
CA ILE A 645 -9.87 12.37 0.00
C ILE A 645 -8.93 12.38 -1.21
N GLU A 646 -9.03 13.41 -2.04
CA GLU A 646 -8.09 13.67 -3.13
C GLU A 646 -6.84 14.38 -2.57
N LEU A 647 -5.72 13.66 -2.49
CA LEU A 647 -4.42 14.22 -2.10
C LEU A 647 -3.38 13.87 -3.15
N GLN A 648 -2.83 14.87 -3.84
CA GLN A 648 -1.80 14.61 -4.84
C GLN A 648 -0.49 14.09 -4.21
N ASN A 649 0.22 13.24 -4.94
CA ASN A 649 1.55 12.77 -4.53
C ASN A 649 2.59 13.85 -4.84
N THR A 650 2.82 14.75 -3.87
CA THR A 650 3.78 15.85 -3.99
C THR A 650 4.95 15.68 -3.02
N LEU A 651 6.01 16.48 -3.19
CA LEU A 651 7.15 16.54 -2.25
C LEU A 651 6.82 17.29 -0.94
N GLN A 652 5.57 17.73 -0.77
CA GLN A 652 5.12 18.40 0.45
C GLN A 652 5.00 17.41 1.61
N THR A 653 5.21 17.92 2.82
CA THR A 653 5.21 17.13 4.06
C THR A 653 3.79 16.92 4.60
N VAL A 654 2.89 17.89 4.45
CA VAL A 654 1.51 17.88 4.98
C VAL A 654 0.64 16.79 4.35
N PRO A 655 0.58 16.57 3.01
CA PRO A 655 -0.24 15.50 2.43
C PRO A 655 0.17 14.11 2.92
N ALA A 656 1.47 13.83 2.99
CA ALA A 656 1.99 12.56 3.47
C ALA A 656 1.69 12.37 4.97
N LEU A 657 1.83 13.42 5.76
CA LEU A 657 1.50 13.39 7.18
C LEU A 657 0.00 13.18 7.42
N LEU A 658 -0.88 13.85 6.67
CA LEU A 658 -2.33 13.66 6.74
C LEU A 658 -2.73 12.22 6.42
N ARG A 659 -2.21 11.63 5.32
CA ARG A 659 -2.43 10.22 4.97
C ARG A 659 -2.07 9.31 6.13
N LYS A 660 -0.88 9.50 6.71
CA LYS A 660 -0.40 8.70 7.84
C LYS A 660 -1.29 8.83 9.07
N LEU A 661 -1.56 10.07 9.51
CA LEU A 661 -2.30 10.33 10.75
C LEU A 661 -3.74 9.82 10.65
N LEU A 662 -4.43 10.14 9.55
CA LEU A 662 -5.81 9.73 9.33
C LEU A 662 -5.95 8.21 9.19
N LYS A 663 -5.06 7.53 8.44
CA LYS A 663 -5.07 6.05 8.36
C LYS A 663 -4.79 5.39 9.71
N SER A 664 -3.98 6.01 10.56
CA SER A 664 -3.68 5.44 11.89
C SER A 664 -4.78 5.69 12.93
N SER A 665 -5.60 6.72 12.73
CA SER A 665 -6.62 7.12 13.70
C SER A 665 -8.02 6.62 13.39
N LEU A 666 -8.34 6.37 12.11
CA LEU A 666 -9.67 6.01 11.65
C LEU A 666 -9.69 4.57 11.12
N ASP A 667 -10.85 3.93 11.14
CA ASP A 667 -11.07 2.61 10.56
C ASP A 667 -10.76 2.62 9.05
N HIS A 668 -9.94 1.67 8.61
CA HIS A 668 -9.50 1.58 7.22
C HIS A 668 -10.65 1.40 6.22
N SER A 669 -11.79 0.86 6.66
CA SER A 669 -12.95 0.68 5.80
C SER A 669 -13.76 1.97 5.58
N VAL A 670 -13.59 3.01 6.38
CA VAL A 670 -14.44 4.24 6.29
C VAL A 670 -13.71 5.43 5.65
N ILE A 671 -12.41 5.31 5.39
CA ILE A 671 -11.60 6.37 4.79
C ILE A 671 -10.64 5.82 3.73
N GLU A 672 -10.59 6.47 2.57
CA GLU A 672 -9.61 6.16 1.52
C GLU A 672 -9.03 7.42 0.85
N PHE A 673 -7.85 7.30 0.26
CA PHE A 673 -7.14 8.41 -0.37
C PHE A 673 -6.84 8.14 -1.84
N VAL A 674 -7.25 9.07 -2.70
CA VAL A 674 -6.96 9.01 -4.15
C VAL A 674 -5.93 10.06 -4.53
N SER A 675 -5.06 9.72 -5.49
CA SER A 675 -4.03 10.62 -6.01
C SER A 675 -4.45 11.35 -7.30
N SER A 676 -5.61 10.98 -7.85
CA SER A 676 -6.21 11.55 -9.05
C SER A 676 -7.73 11.61 -8.89
N ARG A 677 -8.38 12.38 -9.77
CA ARG A 677 -9.82 12.64 -9.70
C ARG A 677 -10.64 11.36 -9.87
N ALA A 678 -11.45 11.02 -8.87
CA ALA A 678 -12.39 9.91 -8.95
C ALA A 678 -13.63 10.29 -9.78
N SER A 679 -14.14 9.35 -10.59
CA SER A 679 -15.38 9.53 -11.34
C SER A 679 -16.61 9.27 -10.48
N ASP A 680 -17.77 9.72 -10.95
CA ASP A 680 -19.06 9.51 -10.26
C ASP A 680 -19.43 8.01 -10.16
N GLU A 681 -18.92 7.17 -11.07
CA GLU A 681 -19.10 5.71 -11.06
C GLU A 681 -18.19 5.02 -10.03
N ASP A 682 -16.97 5.52 -9.85
CA ASP A 682 -16.01 4.98 -8.89
C ASP A 682 -16.53 5.10 -7.45
N LEU A 683 -17.19 6.21 -7.14
CA LEU A 683 -17.76 6.55 -5.83
C LEU A 683 -19.12 5.89 -5.57
N GLY A 684 -19.77 5.31 -6.58
CA GLY A 684 -21.10 4.70 -6.43
C GLY A 684 -22.27 5.70 -6.39
N PRO A 685 -23.51 5.23 -6.14
CA PRO A 685 -24.71 6.03 -6.38
C PRO A 685 -24.89 7.19 -5.41
N HIS A 686 -24.70 7.01 -4.09
CA HIS A 686 -24.95 8.04 -3.08
C HIS A 686 -23.65 8.73 -2.61
N LYS A 687 -23.45 9.96 -3.09
CA LYS A 687 -22.20 10.70 -2.87
C LYS A 687 -22.36 12.22 -2.80
N ILE A 688 -21.51 12.85 -1.99
CA ILE A 688 -21.34 14.30 -1.93
C ILE A 688 -19.93 14.64 -2.41
N HIS A 689 -19.82 15.48 -3.42
CA HIS A 689 -18.53 16.06 -3.80
C HIS A 689 -18.34 17.40 -3.10
N LEU A 690 -17.27 17.54 -2.34
CA LEU A 690 -16.88 18.76 -1.64
C LEU A 690 -15.62 19.34 -2.26
N TYR A 691 -15.78 20.38 -3.07
CA TYR A 691 -14.69 21.09 -3.74
C TYR A 691 -14.34 22.37 -2.99
N GLN A 692 -13.13 22.42 -2.42
CA GLN A 692 -12.65 23.59 -1.68
C GLN A 692 -11.71 24.49 -2.51
N GLU A 693 -11.25 24.02 -3.69
CA GLU A 693 -10.44 24.80 -4.64
C GLU A 693 -11.24 25.56 -5.71
N LYS A 694 -10.53 26.39 -6.49
CA LYS A 694 -11.06 27.15 -7.64
C LYS A 694 -11.59 26.19 -8.72
N SER A 695 -12.89 25.95 -8.75
CA SER A 695 -13.60 25.40 -9.90
C SER A 695 -14.17 26.56 -10.73
N GLU A 696 -13.87 26.63 -12.02
CA GLU A 696 -14.45 27.60 -12.97
C GLU A 696 -15.96 27.37 -13.19
N THR A 697 -16.49 26.25 -12.71
CA THR A 697 -17.90 25.88 -12.86
C THR A 697 -18.62 25.89 -11.52
N SER A 698 -19.56 26.84 -11.39
CA SER A 698 -20.55 26.93 -10.32
C SER A 698 -21.50 25.72 -10.38
N LEU A 699 -21.12 24.61 -9.75
CA LEU A 699 -21.86 23.34 -9.77
C LEU A 699 -22.50 23.08 -8.41
N HIS A 700 -23.40 23.96 -7.97
CA HIS A 700 -24.36 23.58 -6.92
C HIS A 700 -25.51 22.83 -7.59
N THR A 701 -25.36 21.53 -7.76
CA THR A 701 -26.42 20.64 -8.22
C THR A 701 -26.84 19.76 -7.05
N MET A 702 -28.13 19.79 -6.70
CA MET A 702 -28.75 18.84 -5.78
C MET A 702 -29.55 17.83 -6.60
N ASP A 703 -28.96 16.68 -6.85
CA ASP A 703 -29.69 15.45 -7.18
C ASP A 703 -29.84 14.64 -5.89
N ILE A 704 -30.89 13.83 -5.80
CA ILE A 704 -31.24 13.05 -4.61
C ILE A 704 -30.11 12.08 -4.21
N ASN A 705 -29.28 11.67 -5.18
CA ASN A 705 -28.15 10.75 -5.00
C ASN A 705 -26.77 11.38 -5.27
N ASN A 706 -26.70 12.62 -5.78
CA ASN A 706 -25.43 13.25 -6.13
C ASN A 706 -25.45 14.74 -5.81
N VAL A 707 -24.81 15.13 -4.72
CA VAL A 707 -24.73 16.52 -4.29
C VAL A 707 -23.33 17.06 -4.58
N LYS A 708 -23.25 18.20 -5.26
CA LYS A 708 -21.98 18.90 -5.50
C LYS A 708 -21.96 20.21 -4.72
N LEU A 709 -21.03 20.30 -3.78
CA LEU A 709 -20.76 21.45 -2.93
C LEU A 709 -19.43 22.05 -3.34
N SER A 710 -19.43 23.31 -3.74
CA SER A 710 -18.21 24.06 -4.02
C SER A 710 -18.09 25.26 -3.10
N SER A 711 -16.91 25.46 -2.52
CA SER A 711 -16.61 26.72 -1.86
C SER A 711 -16.43 27.82 -2.90
N PRO A 712 -17.03 29.01 -2.72
CA PRO A 712 -17.02 30.09 -3.71
C PRO A 712 -15.67 30.85 -3.73
N SER A 713 -14.54 30.16 -3.77
CA SER A 713 -13.20 30.76 -3.58
C SER A 713 -12.81 31.84 -4.62
N SER A 714 -13.53 31.95 -5.74
CA SER A 714 -13.38 32.98 -6.77
C SER A 714 -14.10 34.29 -6.46
N GLY A 715 -15.03 34.32 -5.50
CA GLY A 715 -15.79 35.52 -5.16
C GLY A 715 -14.91 36.63 -4.56
N ARG A 716 -15.25 37.88 -4.85
CA ARG A 716 -14.50 39.05 -4.35
C ARG A 716 -14.90 39.40 -2.92
N THR A 717 -13.97 39.93 -2.15
CA THR A 717 -14.18 40.42 -0.80
C THR A 717 -13.84 41.90 -0.75
N ILE A 718 -14.71 42.72 -0.16
CA ILE A 718 -14.55 44.17 -0.14
C ILE A 718 -14.50 44.70 1.30
N ALA A 719 -13.90 45.88 1.45
CA ALA A 719 -14.06 46.69 2.64
C ALA A 719 -14.53 48.10 2.27
N VAL A 720 -15.41 48.69 3.09
CA VAL A 720 -15.88 50.07 2.96
C VAL A 720 -15.48 50.83 4.22
N VAL A 721 -14.79 51.96 4.05
CA VAL A 721 -14.32 52.84 5.13
C VAL A 721 -15.03 54.18 4.99
N ASP A 722 -16.01 54.41 5.85
CA ASP A 722 -16.76 55.67 5.91
C ASP A 722 -16.00 56.74 6.72
N ARG A 723 -16.42 58.00 6.57
CA ARG A 723 -15.89 59.15 7.34
C ARG A 723 -16.02 59.00 8.86
N THR A 724 -16.92 58.14 9.34
CA THR A 724 -17.14 57.87 10.76
C THR A 724 -16.26 56.76 11.34
N ALA A 725 -15.46 56.08 10.50
CA ALA A 725 -14.63 54.96 10.92
C ALA A 725 -13.47 55.36 11.85
N ASP A 726 -13.11 54.47 12.78
CA ASP A 726 -11.83 54.55 13.49
C ASP A 726 -10.70 54.17 12.53
N LEU A 727 -10.09 55.18 11.91
CA LEU A 727 -9.10 54.98 10.85
C LEU A 727 -7.89 54.16 11.31
N ARG A 728 -7.51 54.24 12.59
CA ARG A 728 -6.35 53.50 13.12
C ARG A 728 -6.66 52.01 13.21
N LYS A 729 -7.74 51.65 13.92
CA LYS A 729 -8.16 50.26 14.07
C LYS A 729 -8.52 49.62 12.73
N THR A 730 -9.16 50.40 11.85
CA THR A 730 -9.52 49.96 10.50
C THR A 730 -8.27 49.62 9.68
N ALA A 731 -7.25 50.49 9.70
CA ALA A 731 -5.99 50.24 9.02
C ALA A 731 -5.28 49.00 9.56
N GLU A 732 -5.20 48.84 10.89
CA GLU A 732 -4.61 47.66 11.54
C GLU A 732 -5.32 46.35 11.13
N ALA A 733 -6.66 46.34 11.14
CA ALA A 733 -7.45 45.18 10.75
C ALA A 733 -7.23 44.79 9.27
N LEU A 734 -7.27 45.77 8.36
CA LEU A 734 -7.12 45.53 6.92
C LEU A 734 -5.72 45.05 6.54
N VAL A 735 -4.68 45.66 7.14
CA VAL A 735 -3.29 45.24 6.93
C VAL A 735 -3.08 43.85 7.50
N THR A 736 -3.53 43.58 8.73
CA THR A 736 -3.41 42.24 9.33
C THR A 736 -4.10 41.19 8.47
N ALA A 737 -5.32 41.46 7.99
CA ALA A 737 -6.08 40.51 7.19
C ALA A 737 -5.45 40.19 5.84
N ARG A 738 -4.95 41.20 5.12
CA ARG A 738 -4.36 41.01 3.78
C ARG A 738 -2.95 40.43 3.81
N PHE A 739 -2.18 40.71 4.86
CA PHE A 739 -0.78 40.30 4.94
C PHE A 739 -0.56 39.01 5.74
N SER A 740 -1.60 38.49 6.41
CA SER A 740 -1.59 37.14 7.01
C SER A 740 -1.81 36.06 5.95
N PHE A 741 -1.36 34.83 6.22
CA PHE A 741 -1.48 33.65 5.36
C PHE A 741 -0.96 33.92 3.92
N SER A 742 0.13 34.67 3.82
CA SER A 742 0.72 35.14 2.56
C SER A 742 -0.25 35.90 1.64
N GLY A 743 -1.35 36.41 2.19
CA GLY A 743 -2.42 37.07 1.44
C GLY A 743 -3.16 36.15 0.47
N ASN A 744 -3.23 34.85 0.75
CA ASN A 744 -3.95 33.91 -0.11
C ASN A 744 -5.35 33.53 0.44
N SER A 745 -5.75 34.10 1.57
CA SER A 745 -7.10 33.88 2.12
C SER A 745 -8.17 34.41 1.16
N PRO A 746 -9.20 33.61 0.79
CA PRO A 746 -10.32 34.07 -0.03
C PRO A 746 -11.13 35.20 0.61
N TYR A 747 -11.15 35.27 1.95
CA TYR A 747 -11.85 36.30 2.71
C TYR A 747 -10.94 37.50 3.06
N ALA A 748 -9.68 37.50 2.63
CA ALA A 748 -8.89 38.73 2.71
C ALA A 748 -9.51 39.81 1.79
N PRO A 749 -9.59 41.07 2.24
CA PRO A 749 -10.13 42.15 1.42
C PRO A 749 -9.30 42.30 0.14
N ASP A 750 -9.97 42.23 -1.01
CA ASP A 750 -9.37 42.44 -2.32
C ASP A 750 -9.26 43.93 -2.63
N ILE A 751 -10.33 44.67 -2.29
CA ILE A 751 -10.43 46.11 -2.49
C ILE A 751 -11.02 46.81 -1.27
N VAL A 752 -10.50 48.00 -0.99
CA VAL A 752 -10.94 48.88 0.08
C VAL A 752 -11.46 50.18 -0.53
N PHE A 753 -12.76 50.41 -0.41
CA PHE A 753 -13.43 51.65 -0.77
C PHE A 753 -13.35 52.63 0.39
N VAL A 754 -12.72 53.78 0.17
CA VAL A 754 -12.46 54.77 1.24
C VAL A 754 -13.12 56.09 0.89
N ASN A 755 -13.92 56.61 1.81
CA ASN A 755 -14.56 57.91 1.61
C ASN A 755 -13.51 59.01 1.41
N GLU A 756 -13.68 59.84 0.37
CA GLU A 756 -12.71 60.85 -0.04
C GLU A 756 -12.31 61.83 1.07
N PHE A 757 -13.23 62.13 2.01
CA PHE A 757 -12.97 63.03 3.14
C PHE A 757 -11.91 62.49 4.12
N VAL A 758 -11.81 61.17 4.25
CA VAL A 758 -10.87 60.50 5.18
C VAL A 758 -9.76 59.75 4.46
N LYS A 759 -9.71 59.78 3.12
CA LYS A 759 -8.75 59.01 2.32
C LYS A 759 -7.29 59.33 2.65
N LYS A 760 -6.92 60.62 2.71
CA LYS A 760 -5.55 61.04 3.07
C LYS A 760 -5.12 60.60 4.47
N PRO A 761 -5.88 60.91 5.55
CA PRO A 761 -5.50 60.45 6.88
C PRO A 761 -5.54 58.91 7.01
N PHE A 762 -6.42 58.24 6.27
CA PHE A 762 -6.47 56.78 6.23
C PHE A 762 -5.22 56.15 5.58
N ILE A 763 -4.73 56.69 4.46
CA ILE A 763 -3.48 56.23 3.82
C ILE A 763 -2.30 56.33 4.80
N VAL A 764 -2.22 57.40 5.60
CA VAL A 764 -1.18 57.56 6.63
C VAL A 764 -1.33 56.49 7.72
N ALA A 765 -2.55 56.25 8.21
CA ALA A 765 -2.81 55.20 9.19
C ALA A 765 -2.43 53.80 8.66
N LEU A 766 -2.74 53.54 7.38
CA LEU A 766 -2.42 52.29 6.69
C LEU A 766 -0.90 52.07 6.55
N MET A 767 -0.16 53.13 6.20
CA MET A 767 1.31 53.07 6.16
C MET A 767 1.90 52.77 7.52
N ASN A 768 1.41 53.41 8.59
CA ASN A 768 1.88 53.17 9.95
C ASN A 768 1.61 51.72 10.40
N ALA A 769 0.40 51.21 10.14
CA ALA A 769 0.04 49.83 10.44
C ALA A 769 0.92 48.82 9.68
N ALA A 770 1.19 49.09 8.40
CA ALA A 770 2.07 48.26 7.58
C ALA A 770 3.53 48.25 8.04
N VAL A 771 4.08 49.42 8.41
CA VAL A 771 5.45 49.53 8.95
C VAL A 771 5.56 48.78 10.27
N ASN A 772 4.60 48.93 11.18
CA ASN A 772 4.58 48.22 12.46
C ASN A 772 4.53 46.70 12.28
N LEU A 773 3.75 46.21 11.31
CA LEU A 773 3.71 44.79 10.97
C LEU A 773 5.08 44.29 10.49
N THR A 774 5.76 45.05 9.63
CA THR A 774 7.11 44.68 9.14
C THR A 774 8.20 44.75 10.22
N ALA A 775 8.12 45.71 11.15
CA ALA A 775 9.05 45.84 12.26
C ALA A 775 8.91 44.71 13.29
N ASN A 776 7.69 44.18 13.50
CA ASN A 776 7.46 43.03 14.37
C ASN A 776 7.91 41.69 13.76
N LEU A 777 8.21 41.65 12.46
CA LEU A 777 8.66 40.45 11.74
C LEU A 777 10.19 40.33 11.66
N SER A 778 10.97 41.29 12.17
CA SER A 778 12.43 41.34 12.02
C SER A 778 13.25 40.54 13.04
N SER A 779 12.68 39.50 13.65
CA SER A 779 13.44 38.50 14.41
C SER A 779 13.26 37.11 13.79
N ASN A 780 14.31 36.63 13.10
CA ASN A 780 14.56 35.24 12.63
C ASN A 780 14.07 34.75 11.25
N ASP A 781 13.73 35.60 10.28
CA ASP A 781 13.29 35.11 8.95
C ASP A 781 14.09 35.70 7.77
N SER A 782 15.40 35.43 7.72
CA SER A 782 16.25 35.76 6.56
C SER A 782 16.19 34.72 5.42
N ASP A 783 15.69 33.50 5.69
CA ASP A 783 15.65 32.41 4.70
C ASP A 783 14.36 32.32 3.88
N LYS A 784 13.27 33.00 4.28
CA LYS A 784 11.97 32.91 3.61
C LYS A 784 11.77 33.87 2.42
N GLN A 785 12.75 34.73 2.11
CA GLN A 785 12.68 35.66 0.98
C GLN A 785 12.77 34.99 -0.41
N LYS A 786 13.18 33.72 -0.52
CA LYS A 786 13.42 33.06 -1.82
C LYS A 786 12.20 32.38 -2.47
N ARG A 787 11.09 32.15 -1.76
CA ARG A 787 9.93 31.39 -2.29
C ARG A 787 8.80 32.24 -2.91
N ASN A 788 8.77 33.56 -2.70
CA ASN A 788 7.72 34.46 -3.23
C ASN A 788 8.01 35.02 -4.63
N LYS A 789 8.83 34.36 -5.47
CA LYS A 789 9.07 34.81 -6.85
C LYS A 789 7.90 34.54 -7.82
N GLY A 790 7.01 33.59 -7.50
CA GLY A 790 5.89 33.22 -8.38
C GLY A 790 4.67 34.15 -8.30
N THR A 791 4.33 34.67 -7.11
CA THR A 791 3.15 35.53 -6.90
C THR A 791 3.38 37.00 -7.29
N ILE A 792 4.64 37.41 -7.44
CA ILE A 792 5.01 38.75 -7.92
C ILE A 792 4.64 38.91 -9.40
N GLN A 793 4.56 37.82 -10.17
CA GLN A 793 4.35 37.83 -11.62
C GLN A 793 2.92 38.22 -12.04
N GLU A 794 1.87 37.88 -11.27
CA GLU A 794 0.47 38.06 -11.70
C GLU A 794 0.00 39.51 -11.62
N LEU A 795 0.42 40.22 -10.56
CA LEU A 795 0.23 41.66 -10.44
C LEU A 795 1.25 42.44 -11.26
N ASP A 796 2.47 41.93 -11.46
CA ASP A 796 3.39 42.48 -12.45
C ASP A 796 2.82 42.33 -13.88
N SER A 797 2.06 41.29 -14.24
CA SER A 797 1.36 41.26 -15.55
C SER A 797 0.19 42.25 -15.65
N LEU A 798 -0.45 42.60 -14.53
CA LEU A 798 -1.50 43.63 -14.46
C LEU A 798 -0.95 45.07 -14.32
N VAL A 799 0.31 45.23 -13.87
CA VAL A 799 0.99 46.52 -13.60
C VAL A 799 2.09 46.83 -14.64
N GLN A 800 2.73 45.83 -15.25
CA GLN A 800 3.75 45.98 -16.32
C GLN A 800 3.15 46.21 -17.71
N GLY A 801 1.81 46.23 -17.82
CA GLY A 801 1.09 46.82 -18.96
C GLY A 801 1.19 48.35 -19.00
N GLY A 802 2.40 48.91 -18.87
CA GLY A 802 2.68 50.34 -19.02
C GLY A 802 2.35 51.18 -17.79
N THR A 803 3.40 51.67 -17.13
CA THR A 803 3.40 52.55 -15.95
C THR A 803 2.73 53.93 -16.12
N GLU A 804 1.94 54.20 -17.16
CA GLU A 804 1.32 55.52 -17.38
C GLU A 804 -0.07 55.51 -18.07
N ARG A 805 -0.77 54.37 -18.20
CA ARG A 805 -2.18 54.37 -18.65
C ARG A 805 -3.08 53.70 -17.60
N ASP A 806 -4.21 54.36 -17.29
CA ASP A 806 -5.32 53.92 -16.43
C ASP A 806 -5.25 54.14 -14.89
N GLY A 807 -4.54 55.17 -14.42
CA GLY A 807 -4.83 55.76 -13.12
C GLY A 807 -4.54 54.87 -11.90
N VAL A 808 -3.57 53.98 -12.00
CA VAL A 808 -3.08 53.12 -10.90
C VAL A 808 -1.79 53.73 -10.32
N ASN A 809 -1.76 53.96 -9.01
CA ASN A 809 -0.66 54.58 -8.29
C ASN A 809 -0.16 53.65 -7.17
N VAL A 810 1.12 53.30 -7.16
CA VAL A 810 1.71 52.49 -6.08
C VAL A 810 2.03 53.40 -4.90
N ILE A 811 1.26 53.30 -3.83
CA ILE A 811 1.41 54.11 -2.62
C ILE A 811 2.62 53.65 -1.80
N SER A 812 2.83 52.33 -1.71
CA SER A 812 3.96 51.76 -0.97
C SER A 812 4.30 50.35 -1.47
N SER A 813 5.59 50.05 -1.55
CA SER A 813 6.11 48.70 -1.77
C SER A 813 6.75 48.22 -0.47
N LEU A 814 6.09 47.30 0.21
CA LEU A 814 6.56 46.67 1.43
C LEU A 814 7.30 45.38 1.03
N GLY A 815 8.32 44.97 1.80
CA GLY A 815 9.16 43.81 1.42
C GLY A 815 8.40 42.50 1.13
N ARG A 816 7.17 42.33 1.64
CA ARG A 816 6.30 41.17 1.39
C ARG A 816 5.08 41.46 0.49
N GLY A 817 4.81 42.70 0.07
CA GLY A 817 3.54 43.08 -0.59
C GLY A 817 3.40 44.56 -1.00
N ARG A 818 2.34 44.94 -1.71
CA ARG A 818 2.13 46.32 -2.22
C ARG A 818 0.79 46.92 -1.79
N VAL A 819 0.78 48.23 -1.55
CA VAL A 819 -0.45 49.03 -1.41
C VAL A 819 -0.60 49.87 -2.66
N VAL A 820 -1.73 49.70 -3.35
CA VAL A 820 -2.00 50.31 -4.65
C VAL A 820 -3.28 51.11 -4.59
N GLU A 821 -3.25 52.35 -5.09
CA GLU A 821 -4.41 53.19 -5.27
C GLU A 821 -4.85 53.17 -6.73
N VAL A 822 -6.15 52.99 -6.93
CA VAL A 822 -6.77 53.05 -8.26
C VAL A 822 -7.67 54.28 -8.27
N THR A 823 -7.35 55.23 -9.15
CA THR A 823 -8.07 56.50 -9.31
C THR A 823 -9.13 56.43 -10.40
N SER A 824 -8.95 55.55 -11.39
CA SER A 824 -9.91 55.34 -12.47
C SER A 824 -11.05 54.42 -12.05
N ARG A 825 -12.30 54.90 -12.15
CA ARG A 825 -13.53 54.12 -11.89
C ARG A 825 -13.69 52.95 -12.86
N ASN A 826 -13.10 53.02 -14.04
CA ASN A 826 -13.25 51.99 -15.08
C ASN A 826 -12.10 50.97 -15.06
N SER A 827 -11.23 51.02 -14.06
CA SER A 827 -10.10 50.08 -13.98
C SER A 827 -10.60 48.65 -13.75
N PRO A 828 -10.11 47.67 -14.53
CA PRO A 828 -10.46 46.26 -14.33
C PRO A 828 -10.00 45.74 -12.96
N LEU A 829 -9.00 46.38 -12.33
CA LEU A 829 -8.53 46.05 -11.00
C LEU A 829 -9.60 46.24 -9.92
N LEU A 830 -10.57 47.14 -10.13
CA LEU A 830 -11.67 47.28 -9.17
C LEU A 830 -12.52 46.02 -9.12
N ASN A 831 -12.57 45.23 -10.20
CA ASN A 831 -13.37 44.02 -10.35
C ASN A 831 -12.59 42.70 -10.24
N ALA A 832 -11.27 42.76 -10.12
CA ALA A 832 -10.41 41.58 -10.03
C ALA A 832 -10.40 40.97 -8.62
N LYS A 833 -10.22 39.65 -8.55
CA LYS A 833 -9.82 38.95 -7.33
C LYS A 833 -8.32 39.19 -7.11
N ILE A 834 -7.92 39.54 -5.90
CA ILE A 834 -6.51 39.87 -5.60
C ILE A 834 -5.89 38.72 -4.81
N SER A 835 -4.71 38.29 -5.24
CA SER A 835 -3.91 37.25 -4.57
C SER A 835 -2.59 37.83 -4.05
N GLY A 836 -1.98 37.16 -3.06
CA GLY A 836 -0.79 37.63 -2.38
C GLY A 836 -1.04 38.83 -1.45
N CYS A 837 0.02 39.38 -0.86
CA CYS A 837 -0.07 40.51 0.08
C CYS A 837 -0.26 41.86 -0.65
N ASN A 838 -1.30 41.99 -1.46
CA ASN A 838 -1.59 43.20 -2.23
C ASN A 838 -2.93 43.80 -1.80
N LEU A 839 -2.93 45.09 -1.48
CA LEU A 839 -4.13 45.80 -1.03
C LEU A 839 -4.47 46.95 -1.98
N VAL A 840 -5.65 46.88 -2.59
CA VAL A 840 -6.13 47.87 -3.56
C VAL A 840 -7.06 48.87 -2.88
N LEU A 841 -6.87 50.16 -3.14
CA LEU A 841 -7.63 51.27 -2.57
C LEU A 841 -8.34 52.04 -3.68
N HIS A 842 -9.61 52.40 -3.47
CA HIS A 842 -10.35 53.29 -4.35
C HIS A 842 -11.14 54.32 -3.53
N GLY A 843 -11.17 55.57 -4.02
CA GLY A 843 -11.91 56.64 -3.36
C GLY A 843 -13.39 56.60 -3.74
N ILE A 844 -14.28 56.72 -2.76
CA ILE A 844 -15.74 56.83 -2.96
C ILE A 844 -16.24 58.22 -2.54
N ARG A 845 -17.26 58.72 -3.24
CA ARG A 845 -17.88 60.03 -2.97
C ARG A 845 -19.01 59.97 -1.95
N SER A 846 -19.74 58.86 -1.90
CA SER A 846 -20.86 58.64 -0.99
C SER A 846 -21.00 57.15 -0.64
N LEU A 847 -21.92 56.83 0.28
CA LEU A 847 -22.26 55.42 0.58
C LEU A 847 -22.94 54.74 -0.62
N ASP A 848 -23.77 55.47 -1.37
CA ASP A 848 -24.40 54.96 -2.59
C ASP A 848 -23.35 54.64 -3.67
N ASP A 849 -22.30 55.46 -3.75
CA ASP A 849 -21.19 55.21 -4.67
C ASP A 849 -20.45 53.89 -4.33
N ALA A 850 -20.30 53.58 -3.03
CA ALA A 850 -19.77 52.29 -2.60
C ALA A 850 -20.71 51.13 -2.95
N ILE A 851 -22.03 51.30 -2.79
CA ILE A 851 -23.03 50.28 -3.14
C ILE A 851 -22.97 49.96 -4.64
N ASP A 852 -22.94 50.99 -5.49
CA ASP A 852 -22.87 50.85 -6.95
C ASP A 852 -21.61 50.08 -7.39
N LEU A 853 -20.44 50.46 -6.86
CA LEU A 853 -19.17 49.78 -7.16
C LEU A 853 -19.13 48.36 -6.62
N SER A 854 -19.72 48.12 -5.45
CA SER A 854 -19.75 46.81 -4.80
C SER A 854 -20.61 45.82 -5.56
N ASN A 855 -21.81 46.25 -5.99
CA ASN A 855 -22.79 45.41 -6.67
C ASN A 855 -22.55 45.26 -8.19
N SER A 856 -21.61 46.03 -8.76
CA SER A 856 -21.24 45.93 -10.18
C SER A 856 -20.75 44.53 -10.60
N ASN A 857 -20.35 43.69 -9.63
CA ASN A 857 -20.00 42.29 -9.82
C ASN A 857 -20.92 41.43 -8.93
N GLN A 858 -21.71 40.53 -9.50
CA GLN A 858 -22.63 39.69 -8.75
C GLN A 858 -21.84 38.57 -8.06
N ASN A 859 -21.87 38.53 -6.72
CA ASN A 859 -21.30 37.52 -5.80
C ASN A 859 -20.06 37.97 -5.00
N LEU A 860 -20.28 38.79 -3.97
CA LEU A 860 -19.28 39.06 -2.94
C LEU A 860 -19.28 37.98 -1.84
N LEU A 861 -18.09 37.53 -1.44
CA LEU A 861 -17.92 36.58 -0.32
C LEU A 861 -18.17 37.23 1.02
N ALA A 862 -17.50 38.35 1.25
CA ALA A 862 -17.67 39.13 2.45
C ALA A 862 -17.63 40.63 2.13
N SER A 863 -18.34 41.38 2.96
CA SER A 863 -18.22 42.84 3.03
C SER A 863 -17.81 43.26 4.44
N TYR A 864 -16.73 44.02 4.55
CA TYR A 864 -16.24 44.59 5.80
C TYR A 864 -16.59 46.07 5.87
N LEU A 865 -17.50 46.44 6.77
CA LEU A 865 -18.10 47.77 6.82
C LEU A 865 -17.55 48.52 8.04
N PHE A 866 -16.66 49.47 7.82
CA PHE A 866 -16.07 50.31 8.85
C PHE A 866 -16.77 51.67 8.88
N SER A 867 -17.66 51.85 9.86
CA SER A 867 -18.49 53.06 10.02
C SER A 867 -19.22 53.06 11.37
N ASP A 868 -19.99 54.10 11.64
CA ASP A 868 -21.04 54.08 12.67
C ASP A 868 -22.16 53.06 12.33
N ALA A 869 -22.99 52.73 13.32
CA ALA A 869 -24.02 51.70 13.18
C ALA A 869 -25.10 52.01 12.14
N GLY A 870 -25.45 53.30 11.95
CA GLY A 870 -26.46 53.70 10.97
C GLY A 870 -25.97 53.50 9.55
N SER A 871 -24.75 53.98 9.25
CA SER A 871 -24.09 53.80 7.96
C SER A 871 -23.81 52.32 7.66
N ALA A 872 -23.41 51.53 8.67
CA ALA A 872 -23.11 50.12 8.49
C ALA A 872 -24.37 49.30 8.16
N LYS A 873 -25.49 49.59 8.85
CA LYS A 873 -26.79 48.98 8.55
C LYS A 873 -27.25 49.32 7.13
N TYR A 874 -27.11 50.58 6.72
CA TYR A 874 -27.47 51.00 5.37
C TYR A 874 -26.67 50.22 4.33
N LEU A 875 -25.34 50.21 4.45
CA LEU A 875 -24.46 49.48 3.53
C LEU A 875 -24.77 47.98 3.50
N SER A 876 -24.99 47.31 4.64
CA SER A 876 -25.27 45.87 4.68
C SER A 876 -26.63 45.48 4.09
N GLN A 877 -27.59 46.41 4.03
CA GLN A 877 -28.89 46.18 3.40
C GLN A 877 -28.81 46.22 1.87
N PHE A 878 -27.88 47.00 1.31
CA PHE A 878 -27.81 47.26 -0.13
C PHE A 878 -26.60 46.63 -0.81
N ILE A 879 -25.53 46.28 -0.10
CA ILE A 879 -24.41 45.50 -0.64
C ILE A 879 -24.75 44.02 -0.59
N THR A 880 -24.77 43.35 -1.75
CA THR A 880 -25.08 41.92 -1.83
C THR A 880 -23.82 41.09 -1.59
N SER A 881 -23.66 40.57 -0.36
CA SER A 881 -22.57 39.67 0.03
C SER A 881 -23.07 38.48 0.84
N ARG A 882 -22.36 37.33 0.83
CA ARG A 882 -22.74 36.16 1.64
C ARG A 882 -22.69 36.43 3.14
N VAL A 883 -21.74 37.25 3.58
CA VAL A 883 -21.62 37.69 4.98
C VAL A 883 -21.14 39.13 5.06
N SER A 884 -21.61 39.87 6.07
CA SER A 884 -21.18 41.24 6.37
C SER A 884 -20.67 41.34 7.80
N PHE A 885 -19.52 41.99 7.98
CA PHE A 885 -18.95 42.27 9.29
C PHE A 885 -18.81 43.77 9.49
N ILE A 886 -19.14 44.26 10.68
CA ILE A 886 -19.12 45.68 11.02
C ILE A 886 -17.94 45.94 11.95
N ASN A 887 -17.06 46.86 11.56
CA ASN A 887 -15.89 47.31 12.33
C ASN A 887 -14.90 46.22 12.77
N GLN A 888 -14.91 45.06 12.13
CA GLN A 888 -14.02 43.94 12.45
C GLN A 888 -13.78 43.01 11.25
N ILE A 889 -12.65 42.30 11.29
CA ILE A 889 -12.34 41.18 10.40
C ILE A 889 -11.96 40.00 11.31
N PRO A 890 -12.85 39.02 11.52
CA PRO A 890 -12.56 37.88 12.38
C PRO A 890 -11.39 37.06 11.84
N ILE A 891 -10.43 36.68 12.69
CA ILE A 891 -9.27 35.89 12.26
C ILE A 891 -9.69 34.48 11.79
N GLU A 892 -10.78 33.97 12.36
CA GLU A 892 -11.35 32.67 12.07
C GLU A 892 -11.79 32.58 10.61
N ILE A 893 -12.32 33.67 10.03
CA ILE A 893 -12.75 33.67 8.62
C ILE A 893 -11.58 33.71 7.64
N LEU A 894 -10.42 34.19 8.09
CA LEU A 894 -9.23 34.22 7.24
C LEU A 894 -8.64 32.82 7.06
N GLY A 895 -8.84 31.93 8.05
CA GLY A 895 -8.52 30.51 7.96
C GLY A 895 -9.67 29.60 7.48
N LYS A 896 -10.93 30.04 7.60
CA LYS A 896 -12.15 29.28 7.26
C LYS A 896 -12.61 29.42 5.81
N PHE A 897 -13.42 28.44 5.39
CA PHE A 897 -14.40 28.57 4.32
C PHE A 897 -15.80 28.46 4.92
N ILE A 898 -16.73 29.35 4.51
CA ILE A 898 -18.14 29.32 4.92
C ILE A 898 -19.00 28.76 3.78
#